data_AF-A0A0E0PVA6-F1
#
_entry.id   AF-A0A0E0PVA6-F1
#
_cell.length_a   1.000
_cell.length_b   1.000
_cell.length_c   1.000
_cell.angle_alpha   90.00
_cell.angle_beta   90.00
_cell.angle_gamma   90.00
#
_symmetry.space_group_name_H-M   'P 1'
#
loop_
_entity.id
_entity.type
_entity.pdbx_description
1 polymer ?
#
loop_
_entity_poly.entity_id
_entity_poly.type
_entity_poly.pdbx_seq_one_letter_code
_entity_poly.pdbx_strand_id
1 'polypeptide(L)'
;MIHLRRCVLSRLLRPPCSTTAAPANPLLPLHLHLHRLLSGAAEPFAVEDYLVESCGLTRSRVEKVPSKPDAVLAFLSGLGLTRPDIAAIVASNPRLLCARVDRTLDARVAELGGIGLSRSQIARLIPLARGGFRSKGRFANWPSYAFMSRAIDRPTKHLEEAMALAKDREKRLFALAVFAILSQEKITKKLGLFKKLGWSQEDLSLAAKNMPSILAMGEKRLRQRMKFLTEDVGLEIPYIAQRPALMFYSIERRLLPRHCLINVLKRNGLLKINYDFYSTALISNEKFLDKFVHPYVESVPGIGDAYASSCAGCGVDQLKLLSKNKIILQAKRSCGFKRPPANPCAAAARRPPPAAMIHLRRSFLSRLLHPPCPTPANPLPLHRLLSSAAAAAPIPPEPFAVEDYLVDSCGLTRARAKKASGKLSHLRSPSNPDAVLAFLSGLGLSRPDIAAVVVNDPLFICARVDKTLATRVAELTDLGLSRSQIARLIPVVRSLFRCKSLAPRLAFLLTVFGSFDRCLEVIKTNYGVLSSNVEAVIKPNLAVLKECGISIADRPSYAFASRVISRPTKHLEEAVVLANEFGAKQGTRVFTNAVMIFGILGQEKLAKKLEFFKKLGWSQDDLSLAVRSMPHILAMKEERMRRGMKFLTEDVGLEIPYIARRPALTMYSIECRLLPRHCLINVLKGNGLLKADYDFYNISVISNDDFMEKFVQPYVESVPGLGDAYASSCTGCGVHQLKLLSKRKTKC
;
A
#
# COMPACT_ATOMS: atom_id res chain seq x y z
N MET A 1 48.21 -16.64 34.31
CA MET A 1 47.66 -15.55 33.47
C MET A 1 48.52 -14.28 33.40
N ILE A 2 49.70 -14.19 34.03
CA ILE A 2 50.66 -13.09 33.81
C ILE A 2 51.81 -13.48 32.84
N HIS A 3 52.03 -14.78 32.60
CA HIS A 3 53.09 -15.26 31.69
C HIS A 3 52.74 -15.23 30.18
N LEU A 4 51.45 -15.27 29.82
CA LEU A 4 51.01 -15.14 28.42
C LEU A 4 51.01 -13.69 27.90
N ARG A 5 51.15 -12.70 28.81
CA ARG A 5 51.36 -11.29 28.45
C ARG A 5 52.84 -10.90 28.26
N ARG A 6 53.79 -11.75 28.67
CA ARG A 6 55.23 -11.43 28.60
C ARG A 6 55.95 -11.96 27.35
N CYS A 7 55.45 -13.02 26.71
CA CYS A 7 56.06 -13.58 25.49
C CYS A 7 55.72 -12.83 24.19
N VAL A 8 54.67 -12.01 24.17
CA VAL A 8 54.32 -11.22 22.98
C VAL A 8 55.09 -9.88 22.93
N LEU A 9 55.52 -9.37 24.08
CA LEU A 9 56.28 -8.11 24.20
C LEU A 9 57.80 -8.27 24.00
N SER A 10 58.36 -9.48 24.09
CA SER A 10 59.80 -9.72 23.87
C SER A 10 60.19 -9.96 22.40
N ARG A 11 59.23 -10.20 21.50
CA ARG A 11 59.49 -10.32 20.04
C ARG A 11 59.48 -8.98 19.30
N LEU A 12 59.09 -7.88 19.95
CA LEU A 12 59.03 -6.55 19.33
C LEU A 12 60.23 -5.65 19.67
N LEU A 13 61.16 -6.10 20.53
CA LEU A 13 62.30 -5.31 21.00
C LEU A 13 63.61 -6.12 20.95
N ARG A 14 64.05 -6.49 19.74
CA ARG A 14 65.49 -6.68 19.44
C ARG A 14 65.82 -6.05 18.09
N PRO A 15 66.94 -5.30 17.99
CA PRO A 15 67.34 -4.64 16.75
C PRO A 15 68.11 -5.62 15.85
N PRO A 16 67.91 -5.61 14.51
CA PRO A 16 68.93 -6.07 13.59
C PRO A 16 69.81 -4.89 13.16
N CYS A 17 71.11 -5.17 13.14
CA CYS A 17 72.17 -4.30 12.68
C CYS A 17 71.93 -3.75 11.27
N SER A 18 72.37 -2.51 11.12
CA SER A 18 72.47 -1.73 9.90
C SER A 18 73.33 -2.36 8.82
N THR A 19 72.81 -2.43 7.60
CA THR A 19 73.50 -1.87 6.42
C THR A 19 72.50 -1.48 5.33
N THR A 20 72.48 -0.16 5.07
CA THR A 20 72.19 0.56 3.83
C THR A 20 70.74 0.72 3.29
N ALA A 21 70.39 2.01 3.17
CA ALA A 21 69.30 2.68 2.43
C ALA A 21 67.91 2.78 3.10
N ALA A 22 67.68 3.87 3.85
CA ALA A 22 66.39 4.25 4.44
C ALA A 22 65.89 5.61 3.90
N PRO A 23 64.59 5.77 3.56
CA PRO A 23 63.92 7.05 3.47
C PRO A 23 63.30 7.47 4.83
N ALA A 24 63.01 8.76 4.96
CA ALA A 24 62.71 9.48 6.20
C ALA A 24 61.65 8.87 7.15
N ASN A 25 61.91 9.06 8.44
CA ASN A 25 61.28 8.48 9.63
C ASN A 25 59.86 9.06 9.92
N PRO A 26 58.78 8.26 10.11
CA PRO A 26 57.41 8.74 10.29
C PRO A 26 57.00 9.08 11.74
N LEU A 27 57.94 9.19 12.67
CA LEU A 27 57.65 9.43 14.10
C LEU A 27 57.81 10.89 14.57
N LEU A 28 58.25 11.81 13.70
CA LEU A 28 58.24 13.25 13.99
C LEU A 28 56.84 13.88 14.23
N PRO A 29 55.73 13.44 13.60
CA PRO A 29 54.44 14.13 13.72
C PRO A 29 53.79 14.04 15.10
N LEU A 30 54.00 12.92 15.83
CA LEU A 30 53.37 12.69 17.13
C LEU A 30 53.95 13.57 18.25
N HIS A 31 55.23 13.94 18.15
CA HIS A 31 55.91 14.74 19.18
C HIS A 31 55.56 16.24 19.08
N LEU A 32 55.30 16.73 17.85
CA LEU A 32 54.81 18.10 17.61
C LEU A 32 53.34 18.30 18.03
N HIS A 33 52.53 17.24 17.94
CA HIS A 33 51.10 17.27 18.25
C HIS A 33 50.82 17.36 19.77
N LEU A 34 51.64 16.70 20.60
CA LEU A 34 51.56 16.79 22.07
C LEU A 34 52.03 18.16 22.60
N HIS A 35 53.02 18.80 21.96
CA HIS A 35 53.55 20.10 22.38
C HIS A 35 52.58 21.26 22.07
N ARG A 36 51.78 21.16 20.98
CA ARG A 36 50.75 22.15 20.60
C ARG A 36 49.47 22.06 21.43
N LEU A 37 49.12 20.88 21.95
CA LEU A 37 47.93 20.68 22.80
C LEU A 37 48.10 21.21 24.24
N LEU A 38 49.35 21.33 24.71
CA LEU A 38 49.65 21.81 26.06
C LEU A 38 49.94 23.32 26.15
N SER A 39 50.06 24.03 25.02
CA SER A 39 50.49 25.43 24.98
C SER A 39 49.37 26.47 24.90
N GLY A 40 48.10 26.09 24.94
CA GLY A 40 46.99 26.99 25.29
C GLY A 40 46.79 28.25 24.41
N ALA A 41 47.40 28.33 23.23
CA ALA A 41 47.26 29.48 22.34
C ALA A 41 46.11 29.26 21.34
N ALA A 42 45.17 30.19 21.35
CA ALA A 42 44.04 30.25 20.43
C ALA A 42 44.51 30.75 19.06
N GLU A 43 44.74 29.84 18.11
CA GLU A 43 44.84 30.14 16.68
C GLU A 43 43.88 29.27 15.86
N PRO A 44 43.52 29.70 14.62
CA PRO A 44 42.41 29.12 13.88
C PRO A 44 42.68 27.65 13.53
N PHE A 45 41.79 26.78 13.98
CA PHE A 45 41.87 25.34 13.74
C PHE A 45 41.74 25.04 12.24
N ALA A 46 42.82 24.65 11.58
CA ALA A 46 42.80 24.17 10.20
C ALA A 46 42.20 22.75 10.16
N VAL A 47 40.89 22.71 10.01
CA VAL A 47 40.05 21.49 9.93
C VAL A 47 40.60 20.42 8.98
N GLU A 48 41.22 20.84 7.88
CA GLU A 48 41.75 19.96 6.85
C GLU A 48 42.89 19.08 7.38
N ASP A 49 43.78 19.63 8.21
CA ASP A 49 44.90 18.89 8.79
C ASP A 49 44.44 17.91 9.87
N TYR A 50 43.43 18.27 10.67
CA TYR A 50 42.83 17.34 11.64
C TYR A 50 42.16 16.13 10.96
N LEU A 51 41.48 16.33 9.82
CA LEU A 51 40.84 15.26 9.07
C LEU A 51 41.84 14.30 8.41
N VAL A 52 43.00 14.80 8.00
CA VAL A 52 44.08 13.98 7.44
C VAL A 52 44.85 13.26 8.56
N GLU A 53 45.33 13.99 9.57
CA GLU A 53 46.22 13.46 10.60
C GLU A 53 45.50 12.62 11.67
N SER A 54 44.30 13.04 12.11
CA SER A 54 43.58 12.36 13.20
C SER A 54 42.49 11.39 12.71
N CYS A 55 41.90 11.64 11.54
CA CYS A 55 40.82 10.80 11.00
C CYS A 55 41.26 9.89 9.83
N GLY A 56 42.50 10.02 9.36
CA GLY A 56 43.08 9.15 8.32
C GLY A 56 42.46 9.29 6.93
N LEU A 57 41.87 10.45 6.60
CA LEU A 57 41.32 10.68 5.26
C LEU A 57 42.42 11.06 4.25
N THR A 58 42.29 10.55 3.02
CA THR A 58 43.14 10.95 1.89
C THR A 58 42.88 12.40 1.50
N ARG A 59 43.91 13.20 1.16
CA ARG A 59 43.77 14.63 0.76
C ARG A 59 42.69 14.88 -0.31
N SER A 60 42.55 13.99 -1.31
CA SER A 60 41.51 14.08 -2.35
C SER A 60 40.05 13.92 -1.86
N ARG A 61 39.84 13.37 -0.65
CA ARG A 61 38.53 13.29 0.01
C ARG A 61 38.27 14.50 0.89
N VAL A 62 39.31 15.12 1.43
CA VAL A 62 39.23 16.33 2.26
C VAL A 62 38.86 17.55 1.41
N GLU A 63 39.35 17.64 0.17
CA GLU A 63 38.95 18.67 -0.82
C GLU A 63 37.43 18.67 -1.17
N LYS A 64 36.70 17.59 -0.83
CA LYS A 64 35.26 17.47 -1.04
C LYS A 64 34.42 17.85 0.21
N VAL A 65 35.08 18.24 1.31
CA VAL A 65 34.46 18.66 2.56
C VAL A 65 34.35 20.20 2.55
N PRO A 66 33.16 20.79 2.79
CA PRO A 66 33.00 22.25 2.77
C PRO A 66 33.59 22.93 4.02
N SER A 67 33.84 24.24 3.91
CA SER A 67 34.74 25.07 4.74
C SER A 67 34.47 25.21 6.24
N LYS A 68 33.41 24.60 6.83
CA LYS A 68 33.12 24.68 8.27
C LYS A 68 32.36 23.46 8.83
N PRO A 69 33.03 22.37 9.23
CA PRO A 69 32.42 21.21 9.90
C PRO A 69 32.23 21.38 11.42
N ASP A 70 32.69 22.48 12.01
CA ASP A 70 32.72 22.70 13.46
C ASP A 70 31.35 22.56 14.12
N ALA A 71 30.29 23.00 13.46
CA ALA A 71 28.92 22.87 13.97
C ALA A 71 28.47 21.39 14.09
N VAL A 72 28.87 20.53 13.15
CA VAL A 72 28.53 19.10 13.18
C VAL A 72 29.36 18.37 14.23
N LEU A 73 30.62 18.74 14.39
CA LEU A 73 31.50 18.17 15.42
C LEU A 73 31.02 18.58 16.82
N ALA A 74 30.68 19.86 17.02
CA ALA A 74 30.10 20.36 18.27
C ALA A 74 28.76 19.68 18.58
N PHE A 75 27.92 19.42 17.58
CA PHE A 75 26.68 18.67 17.73
C PHE A 75 26.92 17.21 18.17
N LEU A 76 27.88 16.51 17.56
CA LEU A 76 28.19 15.13 17.91
C LEU A 76 28.79 15.02 19.32
N SER A 77 29.65 15.98 19.71
CA SER A 77 30.14 16.10 21.08
C SER A 77 29.02 16.43 22.07
N GLY A 78 28.07 17.30 21.70
CA GLY A 78 26.87 17.63 22.49
C GLY A 78 25.88 16.48 22.67
N LEU A 79 25.99 15.42 21.85
CA LEU A 79 25.28 14.15 22.04
C LEU A 79 26.01 13.18 23.00
N GLY A 80 27.21 13.53 23.47
CA GLY A 80 28.00 12.73 24.40
C GLY A 80 28.96 11.72 23.76
N LEU A 81 29.31 11.89 22.47
CA LEU A 81 30.32 11.06 21.80
C LEU A 81 31.74 11.53 22.12
N THR A 82 32.64 10.59 22.34
CA THR A 82 34.06 10.90 22.61
C THR A 82 34.78 11.31 21.32
N ARG A 83 35.88 12.07 21.42
CA ARG A 83 36.70 12.46 20.25
C ARG A 83 37.14 11.25 19.39
N PRO A 84 37.58 10.10 19.97
CA PRO A 84 37.86 8.89 19.21
C PRO A 84 36.64 8.32 18.45
N ASP A 85 35.46 8.34 19.06
CA ASP A 85 34.22 7.85 18.41
C ASP A 85 33.85 8.75 17.22
N ILE A 86 33.95 10.07 17.40
CA ILE A 86 33.67 11.04 16.34
C ILE A 86 34.63 10.85 15.17
N ALA A 87 35.93 10.67 15.45
CA ALA A 87 36.93 10.38 14.42
C ALA A 87 36.60 9.11 13.62
N ALA A 88 36.21 8.02 14.31
CA ALA A 88 35.83 6.76 13.66
C ALA A 88 34.54 6.89 12.80
N ILE A 89 33.56 7.67 13.26
CA ILE A 89 32.31 7.96 12.53
C ILE A 89 32.61 8.76 11.26
N VAL A 90 33.44 9.80 11.36
CA VAL A 90 33.81 10.68 10.24
C VAL A 90 34.66 9.92 9.22
N ALA A 91 35.60 9.09 9.67
CA ALA A 91 36.39 8.22 8.79
C ALA A 91 35.50 7.23 8.01
N SER A 92 34.50 6.66 8.68
CA SER A 92 33.54 5.72 8.08
C SER A 92 32.51 6.39 7.17
N ASN A 93 32.15 7.65 7.45
CA ASN A 93 31.18 8.40 6.66
C ASN A 93 31.50 9.92 6.65
N PRO A 94 32.42 10.36 5.77
CA PRO A 94 32.85 11.76 5.70
C PRO A 94 31.72 12.72 5.32
N ARG A 95 30.69 12.20 4.62
CA ARG A 95 29.51 12.98 4.19
C ARG A 95 28.58 13.39 5.33
N LEU A 96 28.81 12.90 6.55
CA LEU A 96 28.11 13.36 7.75
C LEU A 96 28.48 14.80 8.11
N LEU A 97 29.73 15.20 7.85
CA LEU A 97 30.20 16.58 8.07
C LEU A 97 29.49 17.61 7.17
N CYS A 98 28.85 17.15 6.09
CA CYS A 98 28.05 18.00 5.20
C CYS A 98 26.56 18.05 5.62
N ALA A 99 26.19 17.49 6.77
CA ALA A 99 24.82 17.53 7.27
C ALA A 99 24.51 18.90 7.91
N ARG A 100 23.29 19.41 7.69
CA ARG A 100 22.82 20.60 8.41
C ARG A 100 22.30 20.18 9.77
N VAL A 101 22.94 20.62 10.85
CA VAL A 101 22.59 20.29 12.24
C VAL A 101 21.11 20.58 12.50
N ASP A 102 20.70 21.83 12.33
CA ASP A 102 19.35 22.34 12.70
C ASP A 102 18.19 21.70 11.91
N ARG A 103 18.43 21.26 10.67
CA ARG A 103 17.38 20.71 9.78
C ARG A 103 17.40 19.19 9.62
N THR A 104 18.56 18.58 9.83
CA THR A 104 18.79 17.17 9.47
C THR A 104 19.09 16.33 10.69
N LEU A 105 20.05 16.77 11.52
CA LEU A 105 20.49 15.97 12.66
C LEU A 105 19.60 16.21 13.88
N ASP A 106 19.25 17.47 14.19
CA ASP A 106 18.31 17.79 15.27
C ASP A 106 16.92 17.24 14.99
N ALA A 107 16.42 17.39 13.77
CA ALA A 107 15.14 16.80 13.38
C ALA A 107 15.14 15.28 13.56
N ARG A 108 16.29 14.61 13.36
CA ARG A 108 16.41 13.16 13.53
C ARG A 108 16.55 12.77 14.99
N VAL A 109 17.30 13.53 15.79
CA VAL A 109 17.38 13.36 17.24
C VAL A 109 16.02 13.62 17.89
N ALA A 110 15.26 14.61 17.43
CA ALA A 110 13.90 14.91 17.87
C ALA A 110 12.89 13.84 17.42
N GLU A 111 13.02 13.30 16.21
CA GLU A 111 12.20 12.19 15.73
C GLU A 111 12.45 10.91 16.55
N LEU A 112 13.72 10.59 16.82
CA LEU A 112 14.10 9.45 17.68
C LEU A 112 13.74 9.69 19.15
N GLY A 113 13.82 10.94 19.62
CA GLY A 113 13.37 11.37 20.95
C GLY A 113 11.85 11.31 21.10
N GLY A 114 11.09 11.66 20.07
CA GLY A 114 9.63 11.50 20.01
C GLY A 114 9.17 10.03 19.99
N ILE A 115 10.09 9.11 19.66
CA ILE A 115 9.91 7.67 19.77
C ILE A 115 10.35 7.15 21.16
N GLY A 116 10.89 8.02 22.02
CA GLY A 116 11.23 7.74 23.42
C GLY A 116 12.69 7.35 23.68
N LEU A 117 13.59 7.56 22.73
CA LEU A 117 15.04 7.34 22.88
C LEU A 117 15.71 8.53 23.59
N SER A 118 16.59 8.26 24.56
CA SER A 118 17.41 9.32 25.18
C SER A 118 18.51 9.79 24.22
N ARG A 119 19.04 11.00 24.44
CA ARG A 119 20.18 11.53 23.67
C ARG A 119 21.39 10.59 23.67
N SER A 120 21.69 9.96 24.82
CA SER A 120 22.77 8.97 24.95
C SER A 120 22.53 7.67 24.18
N GLN A 121 21.27 7.22 24.05
CA GLN A 121 20.92 6.06 23.23
C GLN A 121 21.02 6.38 21.74
N ILE A 122 20.65 7.59 21.34
CA ILE A 122 20.77 8.05 19.94
C ILE A 122 22.24 8.16 19.56
N ALA A 123 23.09 8.69 20.44
CA ALA A 123 24.54 8.76 20.24
C ALA A 123 25.16 7.39 19.89
N ARG A 124 24.77 6.33 20.60
CA ARG A 124 25.23 4.94 20.36
C ARG A 124 24.78 4.36 19.01
N LEU A 125 23.76 4.92 18.37
CA LEU A 125 23.23 4.45 17.08
C LEU A 125 23.92 5.10 15.87
N ILE A 126 24.51 6.28 16.05
CA ILE A 126 25.11 7.08 14.96
C ILE A 126 26.29 6.38 14.27
N PRO A 127 27.27 5.80 14.99
CA PRO A 127 28.37 5.04 14.37
C PRO A 127 27.89 3.83 13.56
N LEU A 128 26.75 3.27 13.95
CA LEU A 128 26.24 2.02 13.42
C LEU A 128 25.41 2.20 12.14
N ALA A 129 25.07 3.45 11.79
CA ALA A 129 24.11 3.76 10.74
C ALA A 129 24.69 3.79 9.30
N ARG A 130 25.98 3.50 9.09
CA ARG A 130 26.70 3.41 7.78
C ARG A 130 26.12 4.28 6.64
N GLY A 131 25.97 5.59 6.88
CA GLY A 131 25.48 6.55 5.89
C GLY A 131 23.97 6.86 5.91
N GLY A 132 23.17 6.08 6.62
CA GLY A 132 21.71 6.21 6.71
C GLY A 132 21.20 7.29 7.66
N PHE A 133 22.01 7.74 8.63
CA PHE A 133 21.56 8.71 9.66
C PHE A 133 21.15 10.07 9.07
N ARG A 134 21.66 10.43 7.88
CA ARG A 134 21.35 11.67 7.14
C ARG A 134 20.16 11.54 6.16
N SER A 135 19.71 10.34 5.82
CA SER A 135 18.73 10.10 4.75
C SER A 135 17.29 10.13 5.25
N LYS A 136 16.45 11.02 4.70
CA LYS A 136 15.00 11.05 4.98
C LYS A 136 14.27 10.00 4.13
N GLY A 137 13.96 8.84 4.71
CA GLY A 137 13.13 7.81 4.10
C GLY A 137 13.21 6.47 4.83
N ARG A 138 12.10 5.71 4.81
CA ARG A 138 11.84 4.37 5.39
C ARG A 138 13.08 3.57 5.85
N PHE A 139 12.94 2.89 7.00
CA PHE A 139 13.82 1.91 7.67
C PHE A 139 14.53 0.83 6.81
N ALA A 140 14.42 0.85 5.48
CA ALA A 140 14.98 -0.12 4.55
C ALA A 140 16.52 -0.22 4.57
N ASN A 141 17.23 0.78 5.13
CA ASN A 141 18.69 0.81 5.19
C ASN A 141 19.23 0.59 6.63
N TRP A 142 18.40 0.10 7.56
CA TRP A 142 18.82 -0.20 8.93
C TRP A 142 19.54 -1.57 9.00
N PRO A 143 20.52 -1.79 9.92
CA PRO A 143 21.35 -3.00 9.91
C PRO A 143 20.60 -4.33 10.02
N SER A 144 21.22 -5.38 9.48
CA SER A 144 20.76 -6.79 9.48
C SER A 144 20.50 -7.38 10.87
N TYR A 145 19.63 -8.40 10.94
CA TYR A 145 19.21 -9.15 12.14
C TYR A 145 20.36 -9.54 13.10
N ALA A 146 21.46 -10.07 12.56
CA ALA A 146 22.63 -10.52 13.35
C ALA A 146 23.36 -9.39 14.09
N PHE A 147 23.08 -8.13 13.72
CA PHE A 147 23.71 -6.95 14.28
C PHE A 147 22.83 -6.29 15.34
N MET A 148 21.50 -6.30 15.17
CA MET A 148 20.57 -5.81 16.20
C MET A 148 20.52 -6.73 17.43
N SER A 149 20.75 -8.05 17.28
CA SER A 149 20.82 -8.96 18.44
C SER A 149 22.09 -8.78 19.30
N ARG A 150 23.13 -8.14 18.77
CA ARG A 150 24.36 -7.80 19.53
C ARG A 150 24.28 -6.45 20.24
N ALA A 151 23.37 -5.57 19.82
CA ALA A 151 23.17 -4.25 20.42
C ALA A 151 22.19 -4.26 21.61
N ILE A 152 21.42 -5.34 21.76
CA ILE A 152 20.53 -5.60 22.90
C ILE A 152 21.32 -6.50 23.86
N ASP A 153 21.58 -6.04 25.09
CA ASP A 153 22.15 -6.91 26.13
C ASP A 153 21.18 -8.07 26.41
N ARG A 154 21.55 -9.26 25.90
CA ARG A 154 20.86 -10.55 25.94
C ARG A 154 19.41 -10.56 25.39
N PRO A 155 19.12 -11.30 24.30
CA PRO A 155 17.73 -11.55 23.90
C PRO A 155 17.00 -12.32 25.00
N THR A 156 15.82 -11.84 25.40
CA THR A 156 14.96 -12.57 26.34
C THR A 156 14.20 -13.68 25.61
N LYS A 157 13.84 -14.75 26.33
CA LYS A 157 13.06 -15.90 25.82
C LYS A 157 11.80 -15.48 25.03
N HIS A 158 11.16 -14.39 25.43
CA HIS A 158 9.97 -13.83 24.76
C HIS A 158 10.25 -13.18 23.41
N LEU A 159 11.45 -12.61 23.20
CA LEU A 159 11.88 -12.10 21.90
C LEU A 159 12.12 -13.26 20.94
N GLU A 160 12.75 -14.33 21.40
CA GLU A 160 12.97 -15.55 20.60
C GLU A 160 11.65 -16.24 20.23
N GLU A 161 10.70 -16.34 21.17
CA GLU A 161 9.34 -16.87 20.94
C GLU A 161 8.54 -16.01 19.93
N ALA A 162 8.53 -14.68 20.08
CA ALA A 162 7.86 -13.77 19.14
C ALA A 162 8.48 -13.82 17.73
N MET A 163 9.78 -14.07 17.64
CA MET A 163 10.54 -14.14 16.39
C MET A 163 10.45 -15.49 15.68
N ALA A 164 10.35 -16.59 16.44
CA ALA A 164 10.08 -17.93 15.90
C ALA A 164 8.72 -18.02 15.19
N LEU A 165 7.77 -17.16 15.58
CA LEU A 165 6.37 -17.24 15.13
C LEU A 165 6.03 -16.40 13.88
N ALA A 166 6.80 -15.36 13.54
CA ALA A 166 6.54 -14.52 12.36
C ALA A 166 7.25 -15.10 11.12
N LYS A 167 6.54 -15.40 10.02
CA LYS A 167 7.13 -15.93 8.77
C LYS A 167 7.67 -14.85 7.81
N ASP A 168 7.35 -13.58 8.04
CA ASP A 168 7.60 -12.46 7.12
C ASP A 168 8.78 -11.59 7.59
N ARG A 169 9.75 -11.34 6.70
CA ARG A 169 10.99 -10.58 6.97
C ARG A 169 10.69 -9.12 7.35
N GLU A 170 9.68 -8.48 6.77
CA GLU A 170 9.32 -7.10 7.10
C GLU A 170 8.63 -7.02 8.47
N LYS A 171 7.76 -7.99 8.78
CA LYS A 171 7.12 -8.06 10.11
C LYS A 171 8.13 -8.35 11.22
N ARG A 172 9.17 -9.15 10.95
CA ARG A 172 10.28 -9.40 11.88
C ARG A 172 11.13 -8.15 12.14
N LEU A 173 11.51 -7.42 11.08
CA LEU A 173 12.26 -6.17 11.21
C LEU A 173 11.45 -5.09 11.93
N PHE A 174 10.13 -5.04 11.70
CA PHE A 174 9.23 -4.11 12.38
C PHE A 174 8.99 -4.49 13.85
N ALA A 175 8.85 -5.79 14.16
CA ALA A 175 8.79 -6.26 15.54
C ALA A 175 10.09 -5.91 16.29
N LEU A 176 11.25 -6.16 15.69
CA LEU A 176 12.55 -5.76 16.24
C LEU A 176 12.66 -4.25 16.46
N ALA A 177 12.13 -3.43 15.55
CA ALA A 177 12.06 -1.99 15.75
C ALA A 177 11.14 -1.62 16.92
N VAL A 178 9.96 -2.25 17.06
CA VAL A 178 9.05 -2.05 18.21
C VAL A 178 9.70 -2.47 19.53
N PHE A 179 10.46 -3.58 19.55
CA PHE A 179 11.21 -4.05 20.72
C PHE A 179 12.44 -3.20 21.03
N ALA A 180 13.09 -2.59 20.03
CA ALA A 180 14.17 -1.62 20.23
C ALA A 180 13.66 -0.26 20.76
N ILE A 181 12.38 0.05 20.54
CA ILE A 181 11.71 1.28 20.99
C ILE A 181 11.16 1.16 22.43
N LEU A 182 10.74 -0.04 22.84
CA LEU A 182 10.11 -0.27 24.13
C LEU A 182 11.13 -0.85 25.14
N SER A 183 11.34 -0.18 26.27
CA SER A 183 12.16 -0.75 27.36
C SER A 183 11.52 -2.02 27.92
N GLN A 184 12.33 -2.94 28.45
CA GLN A 184 11.86 -4.19 29.07
C GLN A 184 10.73 -3.95 30.09
N GLU A 185 10.85 -2.88 30.86
CA GLU A 185 9.86 -2.44 31.84
C GLU A 185 8.52 -1.98 31.21
N LYS A 186 8.56 -1.32 30.04
CA LYS A 186 7.35 -0.91 29.32
C LYS A 186 6.63 -2.12 28.72
N ILE A 187 7.38 -3.12 28.26
CA ILE A 187 6.81 -4.35 27.71
C ILE A 187 6.14 -5.16 28.81
N THR A 188 6.79 -5.38 29.95
CA THR A 188 6.19 -6.13 31.07
C THR A 188 4.95 -5.43 31.63
N LYS A 189 4.99 -4.10 31.76
CA LYS A 189 3.79 -3.29 32.11
C LYS A 189 2.67 -3.46 31.09
N LYS A 190 3.01 -3.51 29.79
CA LYS A 190 2.03 -3.70 28.71
C LYS A 190 1.42 -5.10 28.71
N LEU A 191 2.23 -6.15 28.92
CA LEU A 191 1.77 -7.53 29.05
C LEU A 191 0.82 -7.67 30.25
N GLY A 192 1.19 -7.08 31.40
CA GLY A 192 0.32 -7.02 32.58
C GLY A 192 -1.00 -6.31 32.31
N LEU A 193 -0.99 -5.27 31.46
CA LEU A 193 -2.20 -4.57 31.05
C LEU A 193 -3.11 -5.42 30.14
N PHE A 194 -2.55 -6.15 29.18
CA PHE A 194 -3.33 -7.09 28.36
C PHE A 194 -3.95 -8.19 29.22
N LYS A 195 -3.19 -8.73 30.19
CA LYS A 195 -3.72 -9.70 31.16
C LYS A 195 -4.89 -9.12 31.98
N LYS A 196 -4.77 -7.87 32.47
CA LYS A 196 -5.87 -7.16 33.16
C LYS A 196 -7.09 -6.90 32.27
N LEU A 197 -6.91 -6.83 30.95
CA LEU A 197 -7.98 -6.70 29.96
C LEU A 197 -8.54 -8.06 29.50
N GLY A 198 -8.17 -9.16 30.16
CA GLY A 198 -8.70 -10.50 29.90
C GLY A 198 -8.00 -11.27 28.78
N TRP A 199 -6.88 -10.78 28.25
CA TRP A 199 -6.16 -11.49 27.19
C TRP A 199 -5.33 -12.64 27.76
N SER A 200 -5.46 -13.81 27.14
CA SER A 200 -4.53 -14.91 27.35
C SER A 200 -3.16 -14.60 26.72
N GLN A 201 -2.13 -15.31 27.17
CA GLN A 201 -0.79 -15.15 26.63
C GLN A 201 -0.74 -15.64 25.16
N GLU A 202 -1.50 -16.67 24.85
CA GLU A 202 -1.65 -17.28 23.53
C GLU A 202 -2.33 -16.31 22.55
N ASP A 203 -3.41 -15.66 22.97
CA ASP A 203 -4.12 -14.65 22.18
C ASP A 203 -3.23 -13.44 21.89
N LEU A 204 -2.51 -12.96 22.90
CA LEU A 204 -1.62 -11.83 22.72
C LEU A 204 -0.46 -12.16 21.77
N SER A 205 0.09 -13.36 21.87
CA SER A 205 1.10 -13.88 20.95
C SER A 205 0.56 -13.97 19.52
N LEU A 206 -0.66 -14.50 19.34
CA LEU A 206 -1.32 -14.60 18.05
C LEU A 206 -1.59 -13.23 17.41
N ALA A 207 -2.05 -12.26 18.22
CA ALA A 207 -2.28 -10.90 17.76
C ALA A 207 -0.99 -10.16 17.41
N ALA A 208 0.06 -10.31 18.22
CA ALA A 208 1.36 -9.72 17.95
C ALA A 208 1.99 -10.32 16.68
N LYS A 209 1.82 -11.63 16.44
CA LYS A 209 2.25 -12.30 15.20
C LYS A 209 1.54 -11.74 13.97
N ASN A 210 0.23 -11.51 14.07
CA ASN A 210 -0.58 -11.00 12.97
C ASN A 210 -0.34 -9.49 12.73
N MET A 211 -0.16 -8.72 13.79
CA MET A 211 0.07 -7.26 13.78
C MET A 211 0.90 -6.79 15.00
N PRO A 212 2.24 -6.73 14.89
CA PRO A 212 3.13 -6.37 16.00
C PRO A 212 2.88 -4.97 16.59
N SER A 213 2.31 -4.06 15.79
CA SER A 213 1.96 -2.69 16.20
C SER A 213 0.98 -2.61 17.37
N ILE A 214 0.29 -3.72 17.71
CA ILE A 214 -0.65 -3.76 18.84
C ILE A 214 0.06 -3.53 20.18
N LEU A 215 1.32 -3.97 20.31
CA LEU A 215 2.14 -3.79 21.51
C LEU A 215 2.59 -2.34 21.70
N ALA A 216 2.68 -1.57 20.60
CA ALA A 216 3.05 -0.15 20.60
C ALA A 216 1.85 0.78 20.83
N MET A 217 0.62 0.26 20.99
CA MET A 217 -0.57 1.07 21.17
C MET A 217 -0.57 1.74 22.55
N GLY A 218 -0.91 3.02 22.63
CA GLY A 218 -1.05 3.71 23.92
C GLY A 218 -2.09 3.06 24.83
N GLU A 219 -1.87 3.07 26.15
CA GLU A 219 -2.74 2.43 27.14
C GLU A 219 -4.20 2.93 27.08
N LYS A 220 -4.41 4.26 27.15
CA LYS A 220 -5.75 4.86 27.07
C LYS A 220 -6.53 4.41 25.83
N ARG A 221 -5.85 4.44 24.68
CA ARG A 221 -6.42 4.03 23.38
C ARG A 221 -6.73 2.53 23.34
N LEU A 222 -5.87 1.70 23.93
CA LEU A 222 -6.09 0.25 24.01
C LEU A 222 -7.31 -0.07 24.88
N ARG A 223 -7.41 0.52 26.07
CA ARG A 223 -8.56 0.33 26.96
C ARG A 223 -9.88 0.74 26.30
N GLN A 224 -9.91 1.92 25.68
CA GLN A 224 -11.10 2.42 24.99
C GLN A 224 -11.56 1.48 23.86
N ARG A 225 -10.61 0.97 23.07
CA ARG A 225 -10.92 0.04 21.97
C ARG A 225 -11.35 -1.33 22.46
N MET A 226 -10.72 -1.81 23.53
CA MET A 226 -11.07 -3.08 24.13
C MET A 226 -12.51 -3.01 24.66
N LYS A 227 -12.82 -1.98 25.46
CA LYS A 227 -14.16 -1.70 25.98
C LYS A 227 -15.21 -1.73 24.88
N PHE A 228 -15.01 -0.96 23.81
CA PHE A 228 -15.95 -0.93 22.69
C PHE A 228 -16.14 -2.30 22.02
N LEU A 229 -15.05 -3.04 21.76
CA LEU A 229 -15.15 -4.31 21.03
C LEU A 229 -15.75 -5.44 21.87
N THR A 230 -15.46 -5.52 23.18
CA THR A 230 -16.03 -6.56 24.05
C THR A 230 -17.39 -6.18 24.61
N GLU A 231 -17.57 -4.96 25.11
CA GLU A 231 -18.79 -4.57 25.82
C GLU A 231 -19.87 -4.07 24.84
N ASP A 232 -19.53 -3.14 23.94
CA ASP A 232 -20.53 -2.55 23.03
C ASP A 232 -20.85 -3.45 21.83
N VAL A 233 -19.84 -4.13 21.28
CA VAL A 233 -20.00 -5.02 20.10
C VAL A 233 -20.19 -6.48 20.50
N GLY A 234 -19.71 -6.92 21.67
CA GLY A 234 -19.85 -8.30 22.14
C GLY A 234 -18.85 -9.30 21.56
N LEU A 235 -17.67 -8.86 21.11
CA LEU A 235 -16.66 -9.75 20.52
C LEU A 235 -15.80 -10.43 21.58
N GLU A 236 -15.52 -11.71 21.37
CA GLU A 236 -14.58 -12.47 22.19
C GLU A 236 -13.12 -12.07 21.89
N ILE A 237 -12.27 -12.11 22.91
CA ILE A 237 -10.85 -11.76 22.81
C ILE A 237 -10.09 -12.63 21.79
N PRO A 238 -10.27 -13.97 21.74
CA PRO A 238 -9.64 -14.80 20.71
C PRO A 238 -9.99 -14.39 19.27
N TYR A 239 -11.23 -13.95 19.05
CA TYR A 239 -11.67 -13.46 17.74
C TYR A 239 -10.95 -12.17 17.36
N ILE A 240 -10.78 -11.24 18.31
CA ILE A 240 -10.03 -9.98 18.13
C ILE A 240 -8.54 -10.27 17.92
N ALA A 241 -7.99 -11.24 18.64
CA ALA A 241 -6.58 -11.64 18.56
C ALA A 241 -6.18 -12.24 17.20
N GLN A 242 -7.08 -13.00 16.58
CA GLN A 242 -6.92 -13.45 15.20
C GLN A 242 -6.97 -12.30 14.18
N ARG A 243 -7.66 -11.20 14.52
CA ARG A 243 -8.01 -10.09 13.61
C ARG A 243 -7.63 -8.72 14.20
N PRO A 244 -6.35 -8.49 14.57
CA PRO A 244 -5.94 -7.30 15.32
C PRO A 244 -6.10 -5.99 14.55
N ALA A 245 -6.34 -6.04 13.23
CA ALA A 245 -6.64 -4.86 12.42
C ALA A 245 -7.86 -4.06 12.91
N LEU A 246 -8.84 -4.71 13.57
CA LEU A 246 -9.98 -4.04 14.22
C LEU A 246 -9.53 -2.97 15.22
N MET A 247 -8.41 -3.22 15.91
CA MET A 247 -7.82 -2.31 16.90
C MET A 247 -7.19 -1.07 16.28
N PHE A 248 -7.19 -0.91 14.95
CA PHE A 248 -6.59 0.25 14.28
C PHE A 248 -7.59 1.16 13.56
N TYR A 249 -8.81 0.70 13.29
CA TYR A 249 -9.87 1.52 12.66
C TYR A 249 -10.50 2.54 13.61
N SER A 250 -11.02 3.66 13.12
CA SER A 250 -11.71 4.63 13.98
C SER A 250 -12.99 4.02 14.57
N ILE A 251 -13.19 4.13 15.89
CA ILE A 251 -14.44 3.71 16.53
C ILE A 251 -15.57 4.60 16.01
N GLU A 252 -15.47 5.91 16.26
CA GLU A 252 -16.50 6.90 15.99
C GLU A 252 -16.86 7.04 14.51
N ARG A 253 -15.85 7.01 13.62
CA ARG A 253 -16.08 7.30 12.19
C ARG A 253 -16.27 6.06 11.32
N ARG A 254 -16.06 4.86 11.88
CA ARG A 254 -16.08 3.63 11.07
C ARG A 254 -16.72 2.45 11.78
N LEU A 255 -16.19 2.03 12.92
CA LEU A 255 -16.68 0.80 13.55
C LEU A 255 -18.08 0.98 14.14
N LEU A 256 -18.31 2.06 14.88
CA LEU A 256 -19.58 2.37 15.51
C LEU A 256 -20.70 2.68 14.51
N PRO A 257 -20.53 3.56 13.50
CA PRO A 257 -21.57 3.79 12.49
C PRO A 257 -21.95 2.51 11.74
N ARG A 258 -20.97 1.68 11.39
CA ARG A 258 -21.22 0.40 10.70
C ARG A 258 -21.91 -0.62 11.61
N HIS A 259 -21.50 -0.70 12.88
CA HIS A 259 -22.15 -1.55 13.86
C HIS A 259 -23.64 -1.19 14.01
N CYS A 260 -23.93 0.10 14.22
CA CYS A 260 -25.28 0.60 14.39
C CYS A 260 -26.14 0.38 13.15
N LEU A 261 -25.63 0.71 11.97
CA LEU A 261 -26.35 0.50 10.72
C LEU A 261 -26.68 -0.98 10.49
N ILE A 262 -25.71 -1.88 10.68
CA ILE A 262 -25.95 -3.32 10.50
C ILE A 262 -26.99 -3.81 11.50
N ASN A 263 -26.98 -3.33 12.74
CA ASN A 263 -28.01 -3.68 13.73
C ASN A 263 -29.40 -3.14 13.35
N VAL A 264 -29.51 -1.94 12.77
CA VAL A 264 -30.77 -1.40 12.24
C VAL A 264 -31.32 -2.33 11.15
N LEU A 265 -30.49 -2.71 10.18
CA LEU A 265 -30.90 -3.59 9.08
C LEU A 265 -31.28 -4.99 9.56
N LYS A 266 -30.54 -5.54 10.55
CA LYS A 266 -30.88 -6.82 11.19
C LYS A 266 -32.24 -6.76 11.89
N ARG A 267 -32.50 -5.72 12.69
CA ARG A 267 -33.75 -5.57 13.45
C ARG A 267 -34.97 -5.35 12.54
N ASN A 268 -34.76 -4.75 11.38
CA ASN A 268 -35.77 -4.57 10.34
C ASN A 268 -35.95 -5.80 9.43
N GLY A 269 -35.20 -6.89 9.66
CA GLY A 269 -35.30 -8.12 8.86
C GLY A 269 -34.83 -7.98 7.41
N LEU A 270 -34.05 -6.93 7.10
CA LEU A 270 -33.65 -6.59 5.73
C LEU A 270 -32.40 -7.34 5.26
N LEU A 271 -31.66 -7.98 6.17
CA LEU A 271 -30.47 -8.76 5.83
C LEU A 271 -30.83 -10.25 5.69
N LYS A 272 -30.67 -10.79 4.47
CA LYS A 272 -30.84 -12.23 4.17
C LYS A 272 -29.75 -13.12 4.77
N ILE A 273 -28.60 -12.55 5.10
CA ILE A 273 -27.40 -13.26 5.58
C ILE A 273 -26.89 -12.55 6.85
N ASN A 274 -26.46 -13.32 7.85
CA ASN A 274 -25.82 -12.77 9.04
C ASN A 274 -24.36 -12.41 8.74
N TYR A 275 -24.06 -11.12 8.62
CA TYR A 275 -22.70 -10.66 8.33
C TYR A 275 -21.85 -10.58 9.60
N ASP A 276 -20.63 -11.12 9.49
CA ASP A 276 -19.58 -11.05 10.50
C ASP A 276 -19.04 -9.62 10.65
N PHE A 277 -18.79 -9.20 11.91
CA PHE A 277 -18.40 -7.82 12.21
C PHE A 277 -17.11 -7.42 11.49
N TYR A 278 -16.10 -8.29 11.47
CA TYR A 278 -14.84 -8.01 10.77
C TYR A 278 -15.02 -7.78 9.28
N SER A 279 -15.85 -8.60 8.62
CA SER A 279 -16.13 -8.45 7.19
C SER A 279 -16.73 -7.08 6.87
N THR A 280 -17.66 -6.61 7.71
CA THR A 280 -18.29 -5.30 7.56
C THR A 280 -17.33 -4.15 7.87
N ALA A 281 -16.38 -4.33 8.78
CA ALA A 281 -15.38 -3.32 9.13
C ALA A 281 -14.29 -3.15 8.05
N LEU A 282 -13.91 -4.24 7.37
CA LEU A 282 -12.77 -4.28 6.44
C LEU A 282 -13.10 -3.74 5.04
N ILE A 283 -14.34 -3.89 4.56
CA ILE A 283 -14.72 -3.44 3.22
C ILE A 283 -14.57 -1.91 3.04
N SER A 284 -14.24 -1.46 1.83
CA SER A 284 -14.11 -0.04 1.50
C SER A 284 -15.43 0.70 1.76
N ASN A 285 -15.37 2.02 1.93
CA ASN A 285 -16.58 2.83 2.16
C ASN A 285 -17.56 2.69 0.99
N GLU A 286 -17.08 2.80 -0.24
CA GLU A 286 -17.86 2.62 -1.47
C GLU A 286 -18.61 1.28 -1.49
N LYS A 287 -17.88 0.16 -1.35
CA LYS A 287 -18.50 -1.18 -1.29
C LYS A 287 -19.44 -1.38 -0.10
N PHE A 288 -19.21 -0.67 1.00
CA PHE A 288 -20.09 -0.71 2.16
C PHE A 288 -21.40 0.02 1.86
N LEU A 289 -21.34 1.19 1.23
CA LEU A 289 -22.52 1.96 0.82
C LEU A 289 -23.36 1.19 -0.20
N ASP A 290 -22.73 0.64 -1.25
CA ASP A 290 -23.40 -0.14 -2.29
C ASP A 290 -24.13 -1.37 -1.74
N LYS A 291 -23.61 -1.95 -0.65
CA LYS A 291 -24.13 -3.21 -0.10
C LYS A 291 -25.12 -3.00 1.04
N PHE A 292 -24.93 -1.98 1.87
CA PHE A 292 -25.66 -1.82 3.13
C PHE A 292 -26.39 -0.49 3.27
N VAL A 293 -26.22 0.47 2.35
CA VAL A 293 -26.92 1.75 2.39
C VAL A 293 -27.80 1.92 1.16
N HIS A 294 -27.23 1.96 -0.05
CA HIS A 294 -27.95 2.22 -1.30
C HIS A 294 -29.14 1.27 -1.55
N PRO A 295 -29.05 -0.05 -1.32
CA PRO A 295 -30.18 -0.96 -1.56
C PRO A 295 -31.37 -0.75 -0.61
N TYR A 296 -31.17 -0.03 0.50
CA TYR A 296 -32.16 0.10 1.57
C TYR A 296 -32.63 1.56 1.77
N VAL A 297 -32.22 2.49 0.90
CA VAL A 297 -32.65 3.91 0.99
C VAL A 297 -34.16 4.05 0.88
N GLU A 298 -34.80 3.28 -0.01
CA GLU A 298 -36.26 3.27 -0.16
C GLU A 298 -36.97 2.53 0.98
N SER A 299 -36.36 1.43 1.48
CA SER A 299 -36.92 0.61 2.57
C SER A 299 -36.81 1.29 3.94
N VAL A 300 -35.78 2.13 4.14
CA VAL A 300 -35.51 2.86 5.39
C VAL A 300 -35.19 4.31 5.04
N PRO A 301 -36.21 5.19 4.94
CA PRO A 301 -36.00 6.60 4.61
C PRO A 301 -35.03 7.28 5.59
N GLY A 302 -34.08 8.06 5.07
CA GLY A 302 -33.07 8.77 5.85
C GLY A 302 -31.86 7.93 6.30
N ILE A 303 -31.78 6.64 5.94
CA ILE A 303 -30.64 5.77 6.29
C ILE A 303 -29.30 6.26 5.72
N GLY A 304 -29.32 6.84 4.51
CA GLY A 304 -28.14 7.39 3.85
C GLY A 304 -27.57 8.59 4.61
N ASP A 305 -28.41 9.57 4.89
CA ASP A 305 -28.03 10.80 5.59
C ASP A 305 -27.62 10.52 7.04
N ALA A 306 -28.35 9.65 7.73
CA ALA A 306 -28.01 9.22 9.08
C ALA A 306 -26.65 8.51 9.14
N TYR A 307 -26.34 7.67 8.15
CA TYR A 307 -25.04 7.01 8.07
C TYR A 307 -23.91 7.98 7.71
N ALA A 308 -24.13 8.89 6.76
CA ALA A 308 -23.16 9.90 6.35
C ALA A 308 -22.81 10.86 7.50
N SER A 309 -23.82 11.36 8.21
CA SER A 309 -23.70 12.19 9.41
C SER A 309 -22.92 11.46 10.52
N SER A 310 -23.23 10.18 10.76
CA SER A 310 -22.52 9.36 11.74
C SER A 310 -21.03 9.19 11.39
N CYS A 311 -20.69 9.01 10.12
CA CYS A 311 -19.30 8.90 9.66
C CYS A 311 -18.53 10.24 9.76
N ALA A 312 -19.23 11.37 9.72
CA ALA A 312 -18.67 12.71 9.93
C ALA A 312 -18.35 13.01 11.41
N GLY A 313 -18.84 12.19 12.34
CA GLY A 313 -18.59 12.32 13.78
C GLY A 313 -19.74 12.93 14.57
N CYS A 314 -20.92 13.11 13.96
CA CYS A 314 -22.12 13.67 14.60
C CYS A 314 -22.87 12.69 15.53
N GLY A 315 -22.22 11.60 15.96
CA GLY A 315 -22.86 10.54 16.76
C GLY A 315 -23.70 9.56 15.93
N VAL A 316 -24.30 8.56 16.58
CA VAL A 316 -25.11 7.51 15.91
C VAL A 316 -26.59 7.55 16.30
N ASP A 317 -27.04 8.66 16.89
CA ASP A 317 -28.38 8.74 17.47
C ASP A 317 -29.48 8.73 16.40
N GLN A 318 -29.21 9.32 15.24
CA GLN A 318 -30.09 9.22 14.06
C GLN A 318 -30.20 7.75 13.58
N LEU A 319 -29.10 7.00 13.53
CA LEU A 319 -29.14 5.57 13.19
C LEU A 319 -29.89 4.75 14.25
N LYS A 320 -29.70 5.07 15.54
CA LYS A 320 -30.43 4.39 16.62
C LYS A 320 -31.92 4.70 16.58
N LEU A 321 -32.32 5.91 16.20
CA LEU A 321 -33.73 6.29 16.06
C LEU A 321 -34.42 5.48 14.97
N LEU A 322 -33.73 5.23 13.85
CA LEU A 322 -34.23 4.36 12.77
C LEU A 322 -34.48 2.91 13.22
N SER A 323 -33.85 2.45 14.32
CA SER A 323 -34.11 1.13 14.90
C SER A 323 -35.37 1.05 15.77
N LYS A 324 -35.89 2.20 16.26
CA LYS A 324 -37.07 2.27 17.13
C LYS A 324 -38.39 2.32 16.36
N ASN A 325 -38.36 2.67 15.07
CA ASN A 325 -39.55 2.87 14.23
C ASN A 325 -40.18 1.58 13.67
N LYS A 326 -39.98 0.42 14.33
CA LYS A 326 -40.55 -0.88 13.93
C LYS A 326 -42.09 -0.87 13.86
N ILE A 327 -42.73 0.08 14.56
CA ILE A 327 -44.19 0.18 14.73
C ILE A 327 -44.91 0.69 13.46
N ILE A 328 -44.26 1.47 12.58
CA ILE A 328 -44.97 2.13 11.46
C ILE A 328 -45.06 1.23 10.20
N LEU A 329 -44.13 0.29 9.99
CA LEU A 329 -44.12 -0.55 8.79
C LEU A 329 -45.07 -1.77 8.86
N GLN A 330 -45.48 -2.20 10.06
CA GLN A 330 -46.46 -3.28 10.20
C GLN A 330 -47.92 -2.80 10.06
N ALA A 331 -48.21 -1.54 10.37
CA ALA A 331 -49.57 -0.97 10.28
C ALA A 331 -50.09 -0.83 8.84
N LYS A 332 -49.21 -0.81 7.82
CA LYS A 332 -49.63 -0.73 6.40
C LYS A 332 -49.97 -2.09 5.77
N ARG A 333 -49.76 -3.22 6.46
CA ARG A 333 -50.08 -4.57 5.94
C ARG A 333 -51.40 -5.14 6.44
N SER A 334 -52.08 -4.49 7.39
CA SER A 334 -53.26 -5.05 8.09
C SER A 334 -54.60 -4.36 7.79
N CYS A 335 -54.71 -3.53 6.76
CA CYS A 335 -56.01 -3.00 6.31
C CYS A 335 -56.29 -3.45 4.87
N GLY A 336 -56.92 -4.61 4.73
CA GLY A 336 -57.55 -5.02 3.46
C GLY A 336 -58.99 -4.55 3.43
N PHE A 337 -59.42 -3.88 2.35
CA PHE A 337 -60.82 -3.90 1.94
C PHE A 337 -60.98 -3.78 0.41
N LYS A 338 -61.68 -4.78 -0.10
CA LYS A 338 -62.37 -5.07 -1.37
C LYS A 338 -62.57 -3.93 -2.40
N ARG A 339 -62.38 -4.27 -3.68
CA ARG A 339 -63.11 -3.71 -4.85
C ARG A 339 -64.56 -4.25 -4.86
N PRO A 340 -65.59 -3.53 -5.36
CA PRO A 340 -65.82 -3.37 -6.81
C PRO A 340 -66.57 -2.04 -7.19
N PRO A 341 -67.31 -1.88 -8.32
CA PRO A 341 -66.79 -1.57 -9.66
C PRO A 341 -67.50 -0.39 -10.39
N ALA A 342 -67.09 -0.17 -11.65
CA ALA A 342 -67.81 0.42 -12.80
C ALA A 342 -67.93 1.96 -12.99
N ASN A 343 -67.33 2.36 -14.12
CA ASN A 343 -67.53 3.53 -15.01
C ASN A 343 -69.00 3.94 -15.24
N PRO A 344 -69.33 5.15 -15.78
CA PRO A 344 -68.90 5.55 -17.13
C PRO A 344 -68.73 7.06 -17.45
N CYS A 345 -68.22 7.26 -18.67
CA CYS A 345 -68.21 8.48 -19.50
C CYS A 345 -67.10 9.50 -19.22
N ALA A 346 -66.49 10.15 -20.20
CA ALA A 346 -66.27 9.97 -21.64
C ALA A 346 -65.42 11.19 -22.06
N ALA A 347 -64.50 11.02 -23.02
CA ALA A 347 -63.85 12.08 -23.80
C ALA A 347 -62.91 13.04 -23.02
N ALA A 348 -61.78 13.54 -23.52
CA ALA A 348 -61.26 13.60 -24.88
C ALA A 348 -59.72 13.57 -24.88
N ALA A 349 -59.22 13.45 -26.10
CA ALA A 349 -57.89 13.07 -26.57
C ALA A 349 -56.67 13.92 -26.16
N ARG A 350 -55.55 13.22 -26.30
CA ARG A 350 -54.12 13.54 -26.24
C ARG A 350 -53.60 14.64 -27.21
N ARG A 351 -52.63 15.45 -26.73
CA ARG A 351 -51.29 15.87 -27.29
C ARG A 351 -51.20 16.52 -28.70
N PRO A 352 -50.10 17.21 -29.14
CA PRO A 352 -48.90 17.82 -28.48
C PRO A 352 -48.58 19.30 -28.98
N PRO A 353 -47.34 19.77 -29.32
CA PRO A 353 -46.59 20.94 -28.77
C PRO A 353 -46.39 22.11 -29.81
N PRO A 354 -45.24 22.83 -29.98
CA PRO A 354 -44.41 23.75 -29.16
C PRO A 354 -44.30 25.22 -29.71
N ALA A 355 -43.66 26.13 -28.95
CA ALA A 355 -42.91 27.35 -29.35
C ALA A 355 -43.59 28.59 -30.03
N ALA A 356 -42.95 29.76 -29.81
CA ALA A 356 -43.08 31.11 -30.43
C ALA A 356 -44.29 31.99 -29.99
N MET A 357 -44.09 33.07 -29.20
CA MET A 357 -43.66 34.45 -29.51
C MET A 357 -44.77 35.42 -29.99
N ILE A 358 -44.58 36.69 -29.63
CA ILE A 358 -45.24 37.97 -30.04
C ILE A 358 -46.62 38.23 -29.37
N HIS A 359 -46.94 39.34 -28.69
CA HIS A 359 -46.57 40.76 -28.78
C HIS A 359 -46.59 41.42 -27.38
N LEU A 360 -45.62 42.28 -27.05
CA LEU A 360 -45.79 43.74 -27.17
C LEU A 360 -44.44 44.45 -27.37
N ARG A 361 -44.46 45.45 -28.26
CA ARG A 361 -43.33 46.08 -28.93
C ARG A 361 -42.69 47.22 -28.11
N ARG A 362 -41.35 47.21 -28.15
CA ARG A 362 -40.39 48.32 -28.42
C ARG A 362 -40.53 49.65 -27.67
N SER A 363 -39.44 50.07 -27.01
CA SER A 363 -38.49 51.07 -27.54
C SER A 363 -37.25 51.27 -26.64
N PHE A 364 -36.07 51.00 -27.22
CA PHE A 364 -34.74 51.62 -27.12
C PHE A 364 -34.09 52.08 -25.79
N LEU A 365 -32.94 51.43 -25.51
CA LEU A 365 -31.77 52.01 -24.85
C LEU A 365 -31.06 53.00 -25.78
N SER A 366 -30.57 54.14 -25.27
CA SER A 366 -29.16 54.59 -25.36
C SER A 366 -28.96 56.12 -25.27
N ARG A 367 -27.79 56.49 -24.72
CA ARG A 367 -27.02 57.75 -24.83
C ARG A 367 -27.10 58.77 -23.66
N LEU A 368 -26.07 58.69 -22.81
CA LEU A 368 -25.08 59.73 -22.50
C LEU A 368 -25.41 61.17 -22.93
N LEU A 369 -25.27 62.16 -22.02
CA LEU A 369 -24.38 63.35 -22.12
C LEU A 369 -24.66 64.36 -20.97
N HIS A 370 -23.58 64.96 -20.45
CA HIS A 370 -23.40 65.98 -19.39
C HIS A 370 -23.87 67.42 -19.80
N PRO A 371 -23.52 68.54 -19.09
CA PRO A 371 -24.05 69.21 -17.88
C PRO A 371 -24.47 70.70 -18.21
N PRO A 372 -24.51 71.76 -17.33
CA PRO A 372 -23.35 72.33 -16.59
C PRO A 372 -23.59 72.94 -15.17
N CYS A 373 -22.47 73.06 -14.42
CA CYS A 373 -21.97 74.01 -13.38
C CYS A 373 -22.81 75.23 -12.90
N PRO A 374 -22.49 75.91 -11.75
CA PRO A 374 -21.11 76.21 -11.29
C PRO A 374 -20.80 76.19 -9.76
N THR A 375 -19.49 76.20 -9.48
CA THR A 375 -18.81 76.50 -8.20
C THR A 375 -18.78 78.00 -7.86
N PRO A 376 -18.44 78.38 -6.61
CA PRO A 376 -17.11 78.98 -6.33
C PRO A 376 -16.48 78.49 -4.99
N ALA A 377 -15.19 78.14 -4.92
CA ALA A 377 -13.99 78.95 -4.61
C ALA A 377 -13.53 78.91 -3.11
N ASN A 378 -12.40 78.21 -2.86
CA ASN A 378 -11.25 78.34 -1.92
C ASN A 378 -11.23 79.37 -0.76
N PRO A 379 -10.27 79.34 0.24
CA PRO A 379 -9.05 78.51 0.41
C PRO A 379 -8.78 77.96 1.86
N LEU A 380 -7.67 77.22 2.01
CA LEU A 380 -7.02 76.70 3.24
C LEU A 380 -6.62 77.80 4.27
N PRO A 381 -6.22 77.47 5.53
CA PRO A 381 -4.81 77.10 5.79
C PRO A 381 -4.54 76.01 6.86
N LEU A 382 -3.33 75.46 6.74
CA LEU A 382 -2.59 74.54 7.59
C LEU A 382 -2.35 75.05 9.02
N HIS A 383 -2.38 74.17 10.03
CA HIS A 383 -1.20 73.86 10.88
C HIS A 383 -1.51 72.82 11.98
N ARG A 384 -0.58 71.83 12.11
CA ARG A 384 -0.04 71.23 13.36
C ARG A 384 -1.03 70.54 14.34
N LEU A 385 -0.86 69.29 14.77
CA LEU A 385 0.35 68.66 15.31
C LEU A 385 0.23 67.12 15.32
N LEU A 386 1.41 66.51 15.27
CA LEU A 386 1.73 65.09 15.26
C LEU A 386 1.24 64.32 16.50
N SER A 387 0.83 63.06 16.32
CA SER A 387 1.04 61.99 17.31
C SER A 387 1.05 60.61 16.64
N SER A 388 2.27 60.05 16.54
CA SER A 388 2.63 58.64 16.75
C SER A 388 1.65 57.56 16.30
N ALA A 389 1.86 57.02 15.09
CA ALA A 389 1.53 55.63 14.79
C ALA A 389 2.84 54.92 14.43
N ALA A 390 3.25 54.02 15.32
CA ALA A 390 4.46 53.21 15.18
C ALA A 390 4.50 52.50 13.82
N ALA A 391 5.65 52.62 13.15
CA ALA A 391 5.96 51.83 11.97
C ALA A 391 5.88 50.33 12.34
N ALA A 392 4.86 49.64 11.83
CA ALA A 392 4.82 48.19 11.87
C ALA A 392 6.02 47.67 11.07
N ALA A 393 6.90 46.95 11.73
CA ALA A 393 7.98 46.21 11.10
C ALA A 393 7.42 45.29 10.00
N PRO A 394 8.13 45.08 8.88
CA PRO A 394 7.68 44.16 7.84
C PRO A 394 7.53 42.75 8.45
N ILE A 395 6.29 42.26 8.46
CA ILE A 395 5.98 40.88 8.83
C ILE A 395 6.81 39.98 7.91
N PRO A 396 7.69 39.09 8.43
CA PRO A 396 8.39 38.13 7.59
C PRO A 396 7.36 37.31 6.82
N PRO A 397 7.49 37.10 5.50
CA PRO A 397 6.51 36.33 4.74
C PRO A 397 6.39 34.95 5.38
N GLU A 398 5.16 34.58 5.77
CA GLU A 398 4.91 33.27 6.35
C GLU A 398 5.52 32.18 5.45
N PRO A 399 6.28 31.23 6.01
CA PRO A 399 6.91 30.20 5.22
C PRO A 399 5.83 29.40 4.50
N PHE A 400 5.84 29.44 3.17
CA PHE A 400 4.86 28.74 2.32
C PHE A 400 4.59 27.31 2.82
N ALA A 401 3.38 27.11 3.35
CA ALA A 401 2.96 25.86 3.96
C ALA A 401 2.61 24.85 2.86
N VAL A 402 3.64 24.21 2.30
CA VAL A 402 3.51 23.26 1.18
C VAL A 402 2.50 22.14 1.48
N GLU A 403 2.42 21.65 2.72
CA GLU A 403 1.46 20.60 3.07
C GLU A 403 0.01 21.09 2.97
N ASP A 404 -0.30 22.26 3.52
CA ASP A 404 -1.65 22.84 3.47
C ASP A 404 -2.02 23.22 2.03
N TYR A 405 -1.09 23.81 1.27
CA TYR A 405 -1.27 24.07 -0.16
C TYR A 405 -1.64 22.81 -0.96
N LEU A 406 -0.98 21.67 -0.70
CA LEU A 406 -1.28 20.42 -1.38
C LEU A 406 -2.67 19.87 -1.01
N VAL A 407 -3.17 20.16 0.19
CA VAL A 407 -4.53 19.80 0.60
C VAL A 407 -5.53 20.70 -0.12
N ASP A 408 -5.34 22.01 -0.04
CA ASP A 408 -6.33 23.00 -0.46
C ASP A 408 -6.38 23.17 -1.99
N SER A 409 -5.21 23.30 -2.63
CA SER A 409 -5.10 23.58 -4.07
C SER A 409 -5.05 22.30 -4.91
N CYS A 410 -4.38 21.25 -4.42
CA CYS A 410 -4.23 19.99 -5.17
C CYS A 410 -5.26 18.90 -4.76
N GLY A 411 -6.07 19.13 -3.73
CA GLY A 411 -7.11 18.18 -3.30
C GLY A 411 -6.59 16.89 -2.67
N LEU A 412 -5.36 16.90 -2.10
CA LEU A 412 -4.79 15.72 -1.44
C LEU A 412 -5.36 15.54 -0.03
N THR A 413 -5.46 14.29 0.43
CA THR A 413 -5.67 14.05 1.87
C THR A 413 -4.43 14.47 2.65
N ARG A 414 -4.60 14.94 3.90
CA ARG A 414 -3.48 15.39 4.74
C ARG A 414 -2.36 14.36 4.86
N ALA A 415 -2.69 13.06 4.95
CA ALA A 415 -1.70 11.99 4.95
C ALA A 415 -0.88 11.88 3.63
N ARG A 416 -1.52 12.10 2.48
CA ARG A 416 -0.85 12.10 1.17
C ARG A 416 -0.05 13.39 0.96
N ALA A 417 -0.61 14.53 1.35
CA ALA A 417 0.05 15.83 1.31
C ALA A 417 1.35 15.82 2.15
N LYS A 418 1.31 15.31 3.38
CA LYS A 418 2.49 15.15 4.25
C LYS A 418 3.59 14.29 3.62
N LYS A 419 3.21 13.24 2.87
CA LYS A 419 4.16 12.38 2.17
C LYS A 419 4.78 13.08 0.95
N ALA A 420 3.99 13.86 0.24
CA ALA A 420 4.40 14.59 -0.95
C ALA A 420 5.26 15.82 -0.62
N SER A 421 4.90 16.56 0.44
CA SER A 421 5.57 17.78 0.90
C SER A 421 7.05 17.56 1.22
N GLY A 422 7.43 16.37 1.69
CA GLY A 422 8.84 15.99 1.91
C GLY A 422 9.72 16.14 0.66
N LYS A 423 9.17 15.86 -0.54
CA LYS A 423 9.88 16.04 -1.82
C LYS A 423 9.90 17.49 -2.32
N LEU A 424 9.05 18.33 -1.74
CA LEU A 424 8.80 19.72 -2.13
C LEU A 424 9.35 20.72 -1.10
N SER A 425 10.26 20.28 -0.23
CA SER A 425 10.84 21.11 0.84
C SER A 425 11.62 22.36 0.38
N HIS A 426 11.94 22.43 -0.92
CA HIS A 426 12.59 23.59 -1.55
C HIS A 426 11.59 24.63 -2.08
N LEU A 427 10.31 24.28 -2.18
CA LEU A 427 9.27 25.14 -2.72
C LEU A 427 8.94 26.25 -1.71
N ARG A 428 9.03 27.51 -2.15
CA ARG A 428 8.85 28.72 -1.31
C ARG A 428 7.68 29.60 -1.71
N SER A 429 7.03 29.29 -2.84
CA SER A 429 5.94 30.09 -3.40
C SER A 429 4.98 29.18 -4.18
N PRO A 430 3.68 29.50 -4.20
CA PRO A 430 2.69 28.79 -5.00
C PRO A 430 2.72 29.15 -6.49
N SER A 431 3.42 30.22 -6.92
CA SER A 431 3.30 30.75 -8.28
C SER A 431 3.57 29.73 -9.40
N ASN A 432 4.66 28.95 -9.29
CA ASN A 432 4.95 27.90 -10.29
C ASN A 432 3.98 26.71 -10.18
N PRO A 433 3.72 26.14 -8.99
CA PRO A 433 2.66 25.16 -8.80
C PRO A 433 1.31 25.59 -9.40
N ASP A 434 0.83 26.80 -9.12
CA ASP A 434 -0.45 27.31 -9.61
C ASP A 434 -0.46 27.40 -11.14
N ALA A 435 0.63 27.87 -11.75
CA ALA A 435 0.79 27.87 -13.20
C ALA A 435 0.70 26.44 -13.78
N VAL A 436 1.32 25.45 -13.13
CA VAL A 436 1.22 24.04 -13.54
C VAL A 436 -0.20 23.50 -13.36
N LEU A 437 -0.89 23.81 -12.26
CA LEU A 437 -2.27 23.38 -12.01
C LEU A 437 -3.24 24.00 -13.03
N ALA A 438 -3.06 25.29 -13.35
CA ALA A 438 -3.83 25.99 -14.37
C ALA A 438 -3.57 25.38 -15.76
N PHE A 439 -2.31 25.07 -16.09
CA PHE A 439 -1.96 24.39 -17.34
C PHE A 439 -2.62 23.01 -17.45
N LEU A 440 -2.56 22.18 -16.40
CA LEU A 440 -3.20 20.86 -16.39
C LEU A 440 -4.73 20.94 -16.50
N SER A 441 -5.34 21.89 -15.78
CA SER A 441 -6.79 22.14 -15.88
C SER A 441 -7.16 22.61 -17.28
N GLY A 442 -6.35 23.49 -17.87
CA GLY A 442 -6.49 23.94 -19.25
C GLY A 442 -6.38 22.77 -20.23
N LEU A 443 -5.52 21.78 -20.00
CA LEU A 443 -5.46 20.56 -20.84
C LEU A 443 -6.71 19.66 -20.72
N GLY A 444 -7.58 19.90 -19.73
CA GLY A 444 -8.79 19.13 -19.50
C GLY A 444 -8.65 18.06 -18.41
N LEU A 445 -7.62 18.12 -17.55
CA LEU A 445 -7.54 17.21 -16.40
C LEU A 445 -8.53 17.63 -15.31
N SER A 446 -9.23 16.65 -14.75
CA SER A 446 -10.10 16.87 -13.59
C SER A 446 -9.27 17.09 -12.31
N ARG A 447 -9.86 17.74 -11.29
CA ARG A 447 -9.22 17.88 -9.97
C ARG A 447 -8.72 16.53 -9.40
N PRO A 448 -9.50 15.42 -9.45
CA PRO A 448 -9.01 14.11 -9.04
C PRO A 448 -7.80 13.59 -9.83
N ASP A 449 -7.76 13.82 -11.15
CA ASP A 449 -6.63 13.41 -11.99
C ASP A 449 -5.37 14.20 -11.67
N ILE A 450 -5.51 15.51 -11.46
CA ILE A 450 -4.43 16.38 -11.00
C ILE A 450 -3.91 15.90 -9.63
N ALA A 451 -4.79 15.59 -8.69
CA ALA A 451 -4.41 15.02 -7.40
C ALA A 451 -3.63 13.71 -7.59
N ALA A 452 -4.04 12.84 -8.52
CA ALA A 452 -3.33 11.60 -8.83
C ALA A 452 -1.93 11.84 -9.41
N VAL A 453 -1.76 12.84 -10.29
CA VAL A 453 -0.45 13.27 -10.81
C VAL A 453 0.47 13.68 -9.67
N VAL A 454 -0.01 14.55 -8.78
CA VAL A 454 0.78 15.08 -7.66
C VAL A 454 1.13 13.98 -6.65
N VAL A 455 0.23 13.03 -6.40
CA VAL A 455 0.50 11.89 -5.51
C VAL A 455 1.57 10.97 -6.10
N ASN A 456 1.51 10.69 -7.40
CA ASN A 456 2.45 9.79 -8.07
C ASN A 456 3.82 10.44 -8.25
N ASP A 457 3.85 11.73 -8.54
CA ASP A 457 5.07 12.50 -8.77
C ASP A 457 4.93 13.95 -8.27
N PRO A 458 5.21 14.21 -6.98
CA PRO A 458 5.09 15.55 -6.41
C PRO A 458 5.94 16.60 -7.14
N LEU A 459 7.08 16.23 -7.73
CA LEU A 459 7.95 17.16 -8.45
C LEU A 459 7.35 17.66 -9.77
N PHE A 460 6.22 17.09 -10.20
CA PHE A 460 5.53 17.53 -11.41
C PHE A 460 5.08 19.00 -11.31
N ILE A 461 4.63 19.46 -10.15
CA ILE A 461 4.19 20.85 -9.93
C ILE A 461 5.38 21.84 -9.86
N CYS A 462 6.61 21.34 -9.84
CA CYS A 462 7.83 22.15 -9.95
C CYS A 462 8.33 22.25 -11.40
N ALA A 463 7.65 21.63 -12.37
CA ALA A 463 8.06 21.70 -13.77
C ALA A 463 7.83 23.11 -14.34
N ARG A 464 8.66 23.49 -15.31
CA ARG A 464 8.44 24.71 -16.10
C ARG A 464 7.37 24.45 -17.14
N VAL A 465 6.28 25.22 -17.12
CA VAL A 465 5.17 25.06 -18.07
C VAL A 465 5.68 25.24 -19.50
N ASP A 466 6.28 26.39 -19.81
CA ASP A 466 6.60 26.76 -21.20
C ASP A 466 7.72 25.90 -21.81
N LYS A 467 8.76 25.61 -21.01
CA LYS A 467 9.98 24.90 -21.49
C LYS A 467 9.91 23.38 -21.37
N THR A 468 9.00 22.87 -20.55
CA THR A 468 8.93 21.42 -20.28
C THR A 468 7.57 20.89 -20.60
N LEU A 469 6.51 21.32 -19.92
CA LEU A 469 5.20 20.68 -20.07
C LEU A 469 4.58 20.98 -21.45
N ALA A 470 4.57 22.25 -21.87
CA ALA A 470 4.04 22.67 -23.17
C ALA A 470 4.81 22.01 -24.33
N THR A 471 6.14 21.96 -24.27
CA THR A 471 6.96 21.27 -25.27
C THR A 471 6.60 19.79 -25.39
N ARG A 472 6.33 19.09 -24.28
CA ARG A 472 5.98 17.66 -24.30
C ARG A 472 4.57 17.45 -24.84
N VAL A 473 3.65 18.36 -24.55
CA VAL A 473 2.31 18.35 -25.16
C VAL A 473 2.40 18.55 -26.67
N ALA A 474 3.21 19.51 -27.13
CA ALA A 474 3.43 19.75 -28.56
C ALA A 474 3.98 18.48 -29.25
N GLU A 475 5.05 17.88 -28.72
CA GLU A 475 5.62 16.64 -29.29
C GLU A 475 4.62 15.48 -29.33
N LEU A 476 3.75 15.34 -28.31
CA LEU A 476 2.70 14.32 -28.32
C LEU A 476 1.57 14.65 -29.30
N THR A 477 1.31 15.94 -29.53
CA THR A 477 0.34 16.40 -30.52
C THR A 477 0.86 16.13 -31.94
N ASP A 478 2.15 16.35 -32.18
CA ASP A 478 2.82 16.04 -33.45
C ASP A 478 2.83 14.53 -33.75
N LEU A 479 2.77 13.69 -32.70
CA LEU A 479 2.55 12.25 -32.83
C LEU A 479 1.09 11.86 -33.12
N GLY A 480 0.18 12.83 -33.25
CA GLY A 480 -1.23 12.62 -33.54
C GLY A 480 -2.12 12.35 -32.33
N LEU A 481 -1.64 12.58 -31.09
CA LEU A 481 -2.48 12.44 -29.91
C LEU A 481 -3.34 13.69 -29.71
N SER A 482 -4.65 13.49 -29.54
CA SER A 482 -5.56 14.57 -29.17
C SER A 482 -5.30 15.09 -27.75
N ARG A 483 -5.73 16.33 -27.49
CA ARG A 483 -5.65 16.96 -26.16
C ARG A 483 -6.23 16.08 -25.05
N SER A 484 -7.37 15.42 -25.32
CA SER A 484 -8.04 14.53 -24.36
C SER A 484 -7.24 13.25 -24.09
N GLN A 485 -6.60 12.67 -25.11
CA GLN A 485 -5.69 11.53 -24.94
C GLN A 485 -4.46 11.92 -24.12
N ILE A 486 -3.86 13.07 -24.40
CA ILE A 486 -2.72 13.59 -23.62
C ILE A 486 -3.12 13.79 -22.15
N ALA A 487 -4.30 14.37 -21.89
CA ALA A 487 -4.81 14.52 -20.52
C ALA A 487 -4.95 13.18 -19.79
N ARG A 488 -5.49 12.15 -20.46
CA ARG A 488 -5.62 10.78 -19.90
C ARG A 488 -4.28 10.08 -19.67
N LEU A 489 -3.24 10.46 -20.42
CA LEU A 489 -1.90 9.88 -20.35
C LEU A 489 -1.08 10.39 -19.15
N ILE A 490 -1.18 11.70 -18.86
CA ILE A 490 -0.36 12.39 -17.85
C ILE A 490 -0.36 11.68 -16.46
N PRO A 491 -1.51 11.27 -15.88
CA PRO A 491 -1.54 10.58 -14.58
C PRO A 491 -0.81 9.22 -14.58
N VAL A 492 -0.64 8.61 -15.75
CA VAL A 492 -0.13 7.25 -15.92
C VAL A 492 1.38 7.22 -16.16
N VAL A 493 1.92 8.20 -16.92
CA VAL A 493 3.34 8.22 -17.32
C VAL A 493 4.27 8.82 -16.26
N ARG A 494 3.72 9.38 -15.17
CA ARG A 494 4.49 9.86 -14.00
C ARG A 494 5.62 10.81 -14.41
N SER A 495 6.84 10.58 -13.90
CA SER A 495 8.00 11.41 -14.17
C SER A 495 8.45 11.43 -15.62
N LEU A 496 8.11 10.40 -16.42
CA LEU A 496 8.49 10.35 -17.83
C LEU A 496 7.81 11.42 -18.68
N PHE A 497 6.69 12.01 -18.22
CA PHE A 497 6.09 13.15 -18.93
C PHE A 497 7.08 14.30 -19.13
N ARG A 498 8.03 14.50 -18.21
CA ARG A 498 9.03 15.57 -18.31
C ARG A 498 10.27 15.17 -19.13
N CYS A 499 10.35 13.93 -19.60
CA CYS A 499 11.52 13.40 -20.30
C CYS A 499 11.33 13.48 -21.82
N LYS A 500 12.41 13.83 -22.54
CA LYS A 500 12.40 13.87 -24.02
C LYS A 500 12.21 12.52 -24.69
N SER A 501 12.52 11.45 -23.97
CA SER A 501 12.36 10.09 -24.47
C SER A 501 10.92 9.59 -24.51
N LEU A 502 9.95 10.33 -23.95
CA LEU A 502 8.56 9.87 -23.88
C LEU A 502 7.91 9.75 -25.26
N ALA A 503 8.00 10.80 -26.09
CA ALA A 503 7.37 10.84 -27.39
C ALA A 503 7.88 9.68 -28.30
N PRO A 504 9.19 9.48 -28.52
CA PRO A 504 9.69 8.33 -29.27
C PRO A 504 9.25 6.96 -28.73
N ARG A 505 9.17 6.81 -27.39
CA ARG A 505 8.71 5.56 -26.77
C ARG A 505 7.23 5.31 -27.03
N LEU A 506 6.40 6.34 -26.93
CA LEU A 506 4.97 6.22 -27.21
C LEU A 506 4.70 5.98 -28.69
N ALA A 507 5.42 6.66 -29.58
CA ALA A 507 5.35 6.41 -31.02
C ALA A 507 5.59 4.91 -31.31
N PHE A 508 6.65 4.33 -30.75
CA PHE A 508 6.93 2.91 -30.87
C PHE A 508 5.84 2.02 -30.25
N LEU A 509 5.33 2.34 -29.05
CA LEU A 509 4.27 1.52 -28.45
C LEU A 509 2.96 1.59 -29.26
N LEU A 510 2.65 2.74 -29.87
CA LEU A 510 1.49 2.89 -30.75
C LEU A 510 1.59 2.00 -31.97
N THR A 511 2.79 1.83 -32.56
CA THR A 511 2.96 0.88 -33.68
C THR A 511 2.80 -0.57 -33.24
N VAL A 512 3.20 -0.92 -32.01
CA VAL A 512 3.10 -2.29 -31.48
C VAL A 512 1.67 -2.67 -31.10
N PHE A 513 0.92 -1.77 -30.45
CA PHE A 513 -0.42 -2.07 -29.93
C PHE A 513 -1.56 -1.54 -30.80
N GLY A 514 -1.26 -0.73 -31.82
CA GLY A 514 -2.17 -0.25 -32.85
C GLY A 514 -3.14 0.86 -32.44
N SER A 515 -3.32 1.13 -31.13
CA SER A 515 -4.21 2.20 -30.67
C SER A 515 -3.76 2.80 -29.33
N PHE A 516 -4.12 4.06 -29.11
CA PHE A 516 -3.85 4.77 -27.86
C PHE A 516 -4.46 4.08 -26.64
N ASP A 517 -5.70 3.60 -26.73
CA ASP A 517 -6.39 2.99 -25.59
C ASP A 517 -5.72 1.68 -25.14
N ARG A 518 -5.30 0.84 -26.09
CA ARG A 518 -4.50 -0.37 -25.79
C ARG A 518 -3.15 -0.01 -25.18
N CYS A 519 -2.43 0.96 -25.74
CA CYS A 519 -1.18 1.45 -25.15
C CYS A 519 -1.39 1.95 -23.71
N LEU A 520 -2.44 2.74 -23.47
CA LEU A 520 -2.74 3.29 -22.15
C LEU A 520 -3.05 2.18 -21.15
N GLU A 521 -3.79 1.14 -21.54
CA GLU A 521 -4.06 -0.03 -20.72
C GLU A 521 -2.78 -0.80 -20.35
N VAL A 522 -1.90 -1.01 -21.33
CA VAL A 522 -0.58 -1.65 -21.13
C VAL A 522 0.25 -0.87 -20.11
N ILE A 523 0.34 0.45 -20.24
CA ILE A 523 1.13 1.30 -19.34
C ILE A 523 0.52 1.31 -17.94
N LYS A 524 -0.82 1.40 -17.81
CA LYS A 524 -1.53 1.30 -16.51
C LYS A 524 -1.23 -0.02 -15.82
N THR A 525 -1.17 -1.11 -16.59
CA THR A 525 -0.94 -2.45 -16.07
C THR A 525 0.52 -2.70 -15.68
N ASN A 526 1.46 -2.18 -16.46
CA ASN A 526 2.88 -2.25 -16.19
C ASN A 526 3.63 -1.01 -16.68
N TYR A 527 3.84 -0.05 -15.77
CA TYR A 527 4.69 1.12 -16.01
C TYR A 527 6.12 0.75 -16.47
N GLY A 528 6.59 -0.46 -16.14
CA GLY A 528 7.90 -0.97 -16.56
C GLY A 528 8.15 -0.88 -18.06
N VAL A 529 7.11 -0.99 -18.88
CA VAL A 529 7.21 -0.91 -20.35
C VAL A 529 7.80 0.41 -20.83
N LEU A 530 7.50 1.51 -20.13
CA LEU A 530 8.03 2.83 -20.49
C LEU A 530 9.46 3.04 -19.99
N SER A 531 9.89 2.31 -18.96
CA SER A 531 11.25 2.40 -18.44
C SER A 531 12.23 1.45 -19.13
N SER A 532 11.77 0.34 -19.72
CA SER A 532 12.63 -0.64 -20.39
C SER A 532 13.25 -0.08 -21.67
N ASN A 533 14.44 -0.55 -22.04
CA ASN A 533 15.10 -0.11 -23.27
C ASN A 533 14.37 -0.68 -24.50
N VAL A 534 13.96 0.20 -25.43
CA VAL A 534 13.20 -0.21 -26.62
C VAL A 534 14.05 -1.10 -27.54
N GLU A 535 15.27 -0.68 -27.85
CA GLU A 535 16.18 -1.36 -28.79
C GLU A 535 16.77 -2.63 -28.19
N ALA A 536 17.26 -2.56 -26.95
CA ALA A 536 17.99 -3.67 -26.34
C ALA A 536 17.09 -4.73 -25.69
N VAL A 537 15.80 -4.43 -25.45
CA VAL A 537 14.91 -5.33 -24.71
C VAL A 537 13.57 -5.53 -25.42
N ILE A 538 12.82 -4.45 -25.67
CA ILE A 538 11.45 -4.60 -26.17
C ILE A 538 11.43 -5.16 -27.60
N LYS A 539 12.21 -4.62 -28.53
CA LYS A 539 12.27 -5.11 -29.92
C LYS A 539 12.74 -6.57 -30.01
N PRO A 540 13.84 -7.00 -29.37
CA PRO A 540 14.24 -8.41 -29.35
C PRO A 540 13.15 -9.32 -28.79
N ASN A 541 12.49 -8.93 -27.68
CA ASN A 541 11.40 -9.73 -27.13
C ASN A 541 10.21 -9.85 -28.08
N LEU A 542 9.87 -8.78 -28.80
CA LEU A 542 8.81 -8.82 -29.81
C LEU A 542 9.20 -9.73 -30.98
N ALA A 543 10.47 -9.73 -31.39
CA ALA A 543 10.97 -10.62 -32.44
C ALA A 543 10.85 -12.09 -32.02
N VAL A 544 11.34 -12.46 -30.82
CA VAL A 544 11.22 -13.84 -30.29
C VAL A 544 9.76 -14.28 -30.19
N LEU A 545 8.86 -13.40 -29.73
CA LEU A 545 7.43 -13.73 -29.67
C LEU A 545 6.84 -13.90 -31.08
N LYS A 546 7.24 -13.08 -32.05
CA LYS A 546 6.81 -13.20 -33.44
C LYS A 546 7.30 -14.50 -34.08
N GLU A 547 8.55 -14.90 -33.84
CA GLU A 547 9.11 -16.19 -34.28
C GLU A 547 8.33 -17.38 -33.69
N CYS A 548 7.84 -17.23 -32.47
CA CYS A 548 6.97 -18.20 -31.81
C CYS A 548 5.50 -18.19 -32.30
N GLY A 549 5.15 -17.34 -33.27
CA GLY A 549 3.77 -17.15 -33.74
C GLY A 549 2.86 -16.44 -32.72
N ILE A 550 3.44 -15.75 -31.72
CA ILE A 550 2.69 -15.08 -30.66
C ILE A 550 2.53 -13.59 -31.01
N SER A 551 1.33 -13.23 -31.47
CA SER A 551 0.92 -11.82 -31.57
C SER A 551 0.53 -11.27 -30.20
N ILE A 552 1.13 -10.16 -29.80
CA ILE A 552 0.77 -9.46 -28.55
C ILE A 552 -0.49 -8.60 -28.73
N ALA A 553 -0.68 -8.03 -29.92
CA ALA A 553 -1.77 -7.10 -30.18
C ALA A 553 -3.15 -7.75 -30.00
N ASP A 554 -3.26 -9.03 -30.35
CA ASP A 554 -4.51 -9.80 -30.36
C ASP A 554 -4.85 -10.43 -29.00
N ARG A 555 -4.06 -10.14 -27.97
CA ARG A 555 -4.29 -10.67 -26.62
C ARG A 555 -5.50 -10.00 -25.97
N PRO A 556 -6.41 -10.79 -25.35
CA PRO A 556 -7.52 -10.22 -24.58
C PRO A 556 -7.07 -9.57 -23.26
N SER A 557 -5.84 -9.81 -22.81
CA SER A 557 -5.27 -9.18 -21.61
C SER A 557 -3.79 -8.91 -21.77
N TYR A 558 -3.39 -7.68 -21.46
CA TYR A 558 -1.99 -7.24 -21.52
C TYR A 558 -1.21 -7.46 -20.21
N ALA A 559 -1.82 -8.03 -19.17
CA ALA A 559 -1.19 -8.15 -17.85
C ALA A 559 0.09 -8.98 -17.84
N PHE A 560 0.10 -10.07 -18.61
CA PHE A 560 1.29 -10.89 -18.78
C PHE A 560 2.18 -10.33 -19.90
N ALA A 561 1.60 -9.91 -21.02
CA ALA A 561 2.37 -9.42 -22.17
C ALA A 561 3.21 -8.19 -21.90
N SER A 562 2.63 -7.18 -21.24
CA SER A 562 3.35 -5.98 -20.85
C SER A 562 4.56 -6.27 -19.94
N ARG A 563 4.51 -7.33 -19.14
CA ARG A 563 5.60 -7.74 -18.24
C ARG A 563 6.68 -8.51 -18.98
N VAL A 564 6.30 -9.43 -19.87
CA VAL A 564 7.23 -10.26 -20.64
C VAL A 564 8.12 -9.39 -21.53
N ILE A 565 7.54 -8.47 -22.31
CA ILE A 565 8.32 -7.61 -23.23
C ILE A 565 9.27 -6.65 -22.51
N SER A 566 9.07 -6.43 -21.21
CA SER A 566 9.87 -5.51 -20.40
C SER A 566 11.03 -6.21 -19.66
N ARG A 567 11.14 -7.55 -19.74
CA ARG A 567 12.17 -8.36 -19.07
C ARG A 567 13.39 -8.57 -19.96
N PRO A 568 14.57 -8.85 -19.39
CA PRO A 568 15.74 -9.27 -20.18
C PRO A 568 15.41 -10.40 -21.15
N THR A 569 15.85 -10.28 -22.41
CA THR A 569 15.51 -11.19 -23.52
C THR A 569 15.83 -12.64 -23.23
N LYS A 570 16.95 -12.88 -22.54
CA LYS A 570 17.37 -14.22 -22.08
C LYS A 570 16.25 -14.99 -21.37
N HIS A 571 15.45 -14.32 -20.54
CA HIS A 571 14.36 -15.00 -19.83
C HIS A 571 13.23 -15.47 -20.74
N LEU A 572 13.00 -14.76 -21.85
CA LEU A 572 11.99 -15.13 -22.81
C LEU A 572 12.49 -16.30 -23.68
N GLU A 573 13.74 -16.26 -24.12
CA GLU A 573 14.37 -17.38 -24.85
C GLU A 573 14.35 -18.66 -24.01
N GLU A 574 14.78 -18.58 -22.75
CA GLU A 574 14.69 -19.66 -21.78
C GLU A 574 13.25 -20.16 -21.59
N ALA A 575 12.29 -19.24 -21.56
CA ALA A 575 10.87 -19.59 -21.42
C ALA A 575 10.32 -20.36 -22.62
N VAL A 576 10.79 -20.06 -23.83
CA VAL A 576 10.44 -20.81 -25.05
C VAL A 576 10.98 -22.23 -24.98
N VAL A 577 12.24 -22.39 -24.61
CA VAL A 577 12.87 -23.72 -24.41
C VAL A 577 12.08 -24.52 -23.38
N LEU A 578 11.84 -23.95 -22.20
CA LEU A 578 11.07 -24.58 -21.13
C LEU A 578 9.64 -24.95 -21.56
N ALA A 579 8.96 -24.09 -22.32
CA ALA A 579 7.62 -24.41 -22.83
C ALA A 579 7.62 -25.67 -23.72
N ASN A 580 8.66 -25.85 -24.54
CA ASN A 580 8.83 -27.06 -25.34
C ASN A 580 9.18 -28.28 -24.47
N GLU A 581 10.06 -28.12 -23.48
CA GLU A 581 10.43 -29.20 -22.53
C GLU A 581 9.22 -29.71 -21.75
N PHE A 582 8.34 -28.80 -21.32
CA PHE A 582 7.07 -29.15 -20.68
C PHE A 582 6.01 -29.69 -21.66
N GLY A 583 6.37 -29.93 -22.92
CA GLY A 583 5.51 -30.55 -23.94
C GLY A 583 4.39 -29.65 -24.46
N ALA A 584 4.49 -28.33 -24.30
CA ALA A 584 3.53 -27.41 -24.88
C ALA A 584 3.81 -27.22 -26.38
N LYS A 585 2.86 -27.60 -27.24
CA LYS A 585 3.01 -27.49 -28.69
C LYS A 585 2.92 -26.04 -29.16
N GLN A 586 3.87 -25.60 -29.98
CA GLN A 586 3.85 -24.28 -30.62
C GLN A 586 2.55 -24.05 -31.41
N GLY A 587 2.12 -22.79 -31.51
CA GLY A 587 0.84 -22.41 -32.10
C GLY A 587 -0.39 -22.65 -31.21
N THR A 588 -0.26 -23.37 -30.09
CA THR A 588 -1.38 -23.55 -29.15
C THR A 588 -1.52 -22.38 -28.16
N ARG A 589 -2.74 -22.17 -27.66
CA ARG A 589 -2.99 -21.21 -26.57
C ARG A 589 -2.24 -21.59 -25.28
N VAL A 590 -2.03 -22.88 -25.05
CA VAL A 590 -1.26 -23.37 -23.89
C VAL A 590 0.20 -22.93 -23.99
N PHE A 591 0.85 -23.16 -25.13
CA PHE A 591 2.22 -22.71 -25.35
C PHE A 591 2.37 -21.20 -25.18
N THR A 592 1.44 -20.45 -25.77
CA THR A 592 1.36 -18.99 -25.59
C THR A 592 1.24 -18.60 -24.12
N ASN A 593 0.51 -19.34 -23.29
CA ASN A 593 0.42 -19.06 -21.86
C ASN A 593 1.69 -19.49 -21.09
N ALA A 594 2.27 -20.63 -21.44
CA ALA A 594 3.48 -21.17 -20.83
C ALA A 594 4.66 -20.20 -20.99
N VAL A 595 4.97 -19.80 -22.23
CA VAL A 595 6.04 -18.84 -22.55
C VAL A 595 5.92 -17.57 -21.70
N MET A 596 4.69 -17.07 -21.52
CA MET A 596 4.48 -15.81 -20.80
C MET A 596 4.66 -15.97 -19.30
N ILE A 597 4.14 -17.06 -18.73
CA ILE A 597 4.28 -17.35 -17.31
C ILE A 597 5.75 -17.59 -16.97
N PHE A 598 6.45 -18.39 -17.77
CA PHE A 598 7.85 -18.71 -17.54
C PHE A 598 8.73 -17.47 -17.70
N GLY A 599 8.50 -16.66 -18.74
CA GLY A 599 9.24 -15.41 -18.94
C GLY A 599 9.06 -14.39 -17.81
N ILE A 600 7.91 -14.40 -17.11
CA ILE A 600 7.66 -13.52 -15.95
C ILE A 600 8.31 -14.04 -14.67
N LEU A 601 8.28 -15.35 -14.46
CA LEU A 601 8.88 -15.97 -13.28
C LEU A 601 10.41 -15.89 -13.38
N GLY A 602 10.97 -16.19 -14.55
CA GLY A 602 12.41 -16.40 -14.74
C GLY A 602 12.90 -17.68 -14.05
N GLN A 603 14.12 -18.10 -14.39
CA GLN A 603 14.70 -19.38 -13.96
C GLN A 603 14.72 -19.56 -12.43
N GLU A 604 15.20 -18.58 -11.67
CA GLU A 604 15.34 -18.70 -10.22
C GLU A 604 13.99 -18.94 -9.52
N LYS A 605 12.93 -18.23 -9.94
CA LYS A 605 11.60 -18.41 -9.34
C LYS A 605 10.95 -19.69 -9.83
N LEU A 606 11.18 -20.07 -11.08
CA LEU A 606 10.69 -21.33 -11.61
C LEU A 606 11.30 -22.50 -10.84
N ALA A 607 12.63 -22.53 -10.66
CA ALA A 607 13.30 -23.56 -9.87
C ALA A 607 12.73 -23.68 -8.44
N LYS A 608 12.53 -22.53 -7.76
CA LYS A 608 11.87 -22.51 -6.44
C LYS A 608 10.45 -23.06 -6.48
N LYS A 609 9.71 -22.82 -7.57
CA LYS A 609 8.38 -23.39 -7.78
C LYS A 609 8.42 -24.90 -7.98
N LEU A 610 9.31 -25.40 -8.84
CA LEU A 610 9.45 -26.84 -9.06
C LEU A 610 9.80 -27.56 -7.75
N GLU A 611 10.75 -27.03 -6.98
CA GLU A 611 11.11 -27.57 -5.65
C GLU A 611 9.94 -27.54 -4.66
N PHE A 612 9.11 -26.50 -4.72
CA PHE A 612 7.89 -26.43 -3.91
C PHE A 612 6.90 -27.53 -4.27
N PHE A 613 6.68 -27.82 -5.56
CA PHE A 613 5.80 -28.90 -6.01
C PHE A 613 6.34 -30.28 -5.63
N LYS A 614 7.66 -30.50 -5.76
CA LYS A 614 8.32 -31.72 -5.30
C LYS A 614 8.08 -31.97 -3.81
N LYS A 615 8.18 -30.93 -2.97
CA LYS A 615 7.85 -31.00 -1.53
C LYS A 615 6.38 -31.25 -1.22
N LEU A 616 5.48 -31.02 -2.17
CA LEU A 616 4.06 -31.38 -2.07
C LEU A 616 3.78 -32.80 -2.57
N GLY A 617 4.81 -33.57 -2.91
CA GLY A 617 4.69 -34.96 -3.39
C GLY A 617 4.46 -35.11 -4.89
N TRP A 618 4.57 -34.03 -5.68
CA TRP A 618 4.42 -34.13 -7.13
C TRP A 618 5.68 -34.71 -7.77
N SER A 619 5.49 -35.68 -8.67
CA SER A 619 6.54 -36.12 -9.58
C SER A 619 6.77 -35.09 -10.69
N GLN A 620 7.91 -35.20 -11.39
CA GLN A 620 8.16 -34.34 -12.56
C GLN A 620 7.18 -34.63 -13.70
N ASP A 621 6.75 -35.87 -13.86
CA ASP A 621 5.78 -36.26 -14.89
C ASP A 621 4.39 -35.68 -14.61
N ASP A 622 3.94 -35.75 -13.34
CA ASP A 622 2.68 -35.14 -12.90
C ASP A 622 2.70 -33.63 -13.13
N LEU A 623 3.81 -32.98 -12.78
CA LEU A 623 3.94 -31.55 -12.95
C LEU A 623 3.94 -31.18 -14.43
N SER A 624 4.63 -31.96 -15.27
CA SER A 624 4.65 -31.75 -16.72
C SER A 624 3.26 -31.90 -17.33
N LEU A 625 2.50 -32.90 -16.89
CA LEU A 625 1.13 -33.13 -17.32
C LEU A 625 0.19 -31.98 -16.95
N ALA A 626 0.31 -31.47 -15.73
CA ALA A 626 -0.47 -30.33 -15.25
C ALA A 626 -0.09 -29.02 -15.95
N VAL A 627 1.20 -28.78 -16.18
CA VAL A 627 1.68 -27.58 -16.87
C VAL A 627 1.28 -27.59 -18.33
N ARG A 628 1.38 -28.74 -19.01
CA ARG A 628 0.97 -28.92 -20.41
C ARG A 628 -0.53 -28.66 -20.63
N SER A 629 -1.36 -28.85 -19.62
CA SER A 629 -2.78 -28.52 -19.69
C SER A 629 -3.08 -27.11 -19.17
N MET A 630 -2.41 -26.68 -18.11
CA MET A 630 -2.64 -25.40 -17.45
C MET A 630 -1.36 -24.83 -16.80
N PRO A 631 -0.55 -24.07 -17.56
CA PRO A 631 0.72 -23.52 -17.05
C PRO A 631 0.56 -22.56 -15.85
N HIS A 632 -0.64 -22.00 -15.67
CA HIS A 632 -0.99 -21.08 -14.58
C HIS A 632 -0.81 -21.68 -13.19
N ILE A 633 -0.78 -23.01 -13.06
CA ILE A 633 -0.53 -23.71 -11.81
C ILE A 633 0.78 -23.24 -11.14
N LEU A 634 1.82 -22.93 -11.94
CA LEU A 634 3.11 -22.44 -11.46
C LEU A 634 3.09 -20.97 -11.00
N ALA A 635 2.11 -20.19 -11.45
CA ALA A 635 1.92 -18.79 -11.06
C ALA A 635 1.14 -18.62 -9.75
N MET A 636 0.58 -19.70 -9.18
CA MET A 636 -0.20 -19.66 -7.96
C MET A 636 0.62 -19.23 -6.73
N LYS A 637 -0.05 -18.61 -5.76
CA LYS A 637 0.54 -18.39 -4.42
C LYS A 637 0.73 -19.75 -3.73
N GLU A 638 1.92 -20.01 -3.21
CA GLU A 638 2.29 -21.27 -2.55
C GLU A 638 1.34 -21.65 -1.43
N GLU A 639 0.97 -20.67 -0.59
CA GLU A 639 0.08 -20.88 0.54
C GLU A 639 -1.37 -21.24 0.11
N ARG A 640 -1.83 -20.71 -1.03
CA ARG A 640 -3.11 -21.13 -1.62
C ARG A 640 -3.02 -22.57 -2.13
N MET A 641 -1.94 -22.89 -2.85
CA MET A 641 -1.72 -24.23 -3.40
C MET A 641 -1.61 -25.27 -2.30
N ARG A 642 -0.86 -24.99 -1.22
CA ARG A 642 -0.69 -25.90 -0.08
C ARG A 642 -2.03 -26.25 0.58
N ARG A 643 -2.89 -25.25 0.84
CA ARG A 643 -4.23 -25.51 1.40
C ARG A 643 -5.12 -26.29 0.44
N GLY A 644 -5.05 -25.98 -0.86
CA GLY A 644 -5.78 -26.70 -1.89
C GLY A 644 -5.38 -28.16 -1.96
N MET A 645 -4.07 -28.44 -2.00
CA MET A 645 -3.55 -29.80 -2.00
C MET A 645 -3.95 -30.55 -0.75
N LYS A 646 -3.77 -29.96 0.44
CA LYS A 646 -4.19 -30.57 1.71
C LYS A 646 -5.65 -31.03 1.65
N PHE A 647 -6.55 -30.14 1.23
CA PHE A 647 -7.97 -30.48 1.11
C PHE A 647 -8.21 -31.60 0.07
N LEU A 648 -7.61 -31.50 -1.13
CA LEU A 648 -7.84 -32.48 -2.19
C LEU A 648 -7.28 -33.86 -1.86
N THR A 649 -6.12 -33.95 -1.21
CA THR A 649 -5.46 -35.23 -0.90
C THR A 649 -5.92 -35.82 0.42
N GLU A 650 -6.06 -35.02 1.48
CA GLU A 650 -6.41 -35.51 2.83
C GLU A 650 -7.92 -35.56 3.06
N ASP A 651 -8.65 -34.49 2.74
CA ASP A 651 -10.09 -34.43 3.04
C ASP A 651 -10.95 -35.14 1.98
N VAL A 652 -10.59 -34.99 0.70
CA VAL A 652 -11.31 -35.63 -0.43
C VAL A 652 -10.73 -37.01 -0.78
N GLY A 653 -9.44 -37.25 -0.49
CA GLY A 653 -8.78 -38.52 -0.77
C GLY A 653 -8.29 -38.71 -2.21
N LEU A 654 -8.03 -37.64 -2.96
CA LEU A 654 -7.57 -37.73 -4.35
C LEU A 654 -6.06 -37.92 -4.44
N GLU A 655 -5.63 -38.78 -5.36
CA GLU A 655 -4.22 -38.96 -5.67
C GLU A 655 -3.66 -37.80 -6.52
N ILE A 656 -2.36 -37.51 -6.36
CA ILE A 656 -1.69 -36.45 -7.11
C ILE A 656 -1.77 -36.64 -8.63
N PRO A 657 -1.56 -37.85 -9.20
CA PRO A 657 -1.72 -38.06 -10.64
C PRO A 657 -3.12 -37.74 -11.16
N TYR A 658 -4.17 -37.99 -10.36
CA TYR A 658 -5.54 -37.62 -10.72
C TYR A 658 -5.72 -36.10 -10.79
N ILE A 659 -5.15 -35.37 -9.82
CA ILE A 659 -5.17 -33.90 -9.76
C ILE A 659 -4.33 -33.29 -10.88
N ALA A 660 -3.18 -33.88 -11.19
CA ALA A 660 -2.26 -33.45 -12.24
C ALA A 660 -2.90 -33.49 -13.64
N ARG A 661 -3.73 -34.50 -13.91
CA ARG A 661 -4.55 -34.57 -15.14
C ARG A 661 -5.65 -33.51 -15.20
N ARG A 662 -6.02 -32.94 -14.04
CA ARG A 662 -7.18 -32.05 -13.86
C ARG A 662 -6.83 -30.82 -13.01
N PRO A 663 -5.79 -30.05 -13.41
CA PRO A 663 -5.20 -29.06 -12.53
C PRO A 663 -6.17 -27.89 -12.24
N ALA A 664 -7.25 -27.74 -13.01
CA ALA A 664 -8.33 -26.80 -12.75
C ALA A 664 -8.96 -26.96 -11.34
N LEU A 665 -8.90 -28.14 -10.73
CA LEU A 665 -9.34 -28.35 -9.34
C LEU A 665 -8.63 -27.40 -8.37
N THR A 666 -7.36 -27.09 -8.62
CA THR A 666 -6.56 -26.19 -7.78
C THR A 666 -6.97 -24.71 -7.91
N MET A 667 -7.73 -24.36 -8.96
CA MET A 667 -8.18 -22.99 -9.22
C MET A 667 -9.44 -22.62 -8.44
N TYR A 668 -10.29 -23.58 -8.13
CA TYR A 668 -11.57 -23.29 -7.47
C TYR A 668 -11.40 -22.86 -6.00
N SER A 669 -12.40 -22.15 -5.48
CA SER A 669 -12.45 -21.81 -4.06
C SER A 669 -12.73 -23.08 -3.26
N ILE A 670 -11.88 -23.39 -2.30
CA ILE A 670 -12.11 -24.46 -1.33
C ILE A 670 -13.41 -24.16 -0.56
N GLU A 671 -13.47 -22.98 0.06
CA GLU A 671 -14.53 -22.57 0.98
C GLU A 671 -15.89 -22.40 0.29
N CYS A 672 -15.91 -21.85 -0.93
CA CYS A 672 -17.17 -21.48 -1.59
C CYS A 672 -17.66 -22.51 -2.60
N ARG A 673 -16.79 -23.40 -3.09
CA ARG A 673 -17.14 -24.33 -4.18
C ARG A 673 -16.79 -25.77 -3.84
N LEU A 674 -15.53 -26.10 -3.63
CA LEU A 674 -15.11 -27.50 -3.50
C LEU A 674 -15.66 -28.16 -2.23
N LEU A 675 -15.48 -27.52 -1.07
CA LEU A 675 -15.92 -28.06 0.22
C LEU A 675 -17.46 -28.13 0.33
N PRO A 676 -18.24 -27.08 -0.01
CA PRO A 676 -19.70 -27.18 -0.01
C PRO A 676 -20.23 -28.31 -0.90
N ARG A 677 -19.68 -28.45 -2.12
CA ARG A 677 -20.08 -29.52 -3.05
C ARG A 677 -19.67 -30.90 -2.54
N HIS A 678 -18.46 -31.05 -2.00
CA HIS A 678 -18.01 -32.30 -1.39
C HIS A 678 -18.92 -32.73 -0.24
N CYS A 679 -19.23 -31.82 0.69
CA CYS A 679 -20.11 -32.12 1.82
C CYS A 679 -21.54 -32.46 1.37
N LEU A 680 -22.11 -31.71 0.43
CA LEU A 680 -23.44 -32.00 -0.09
C LEU A 680 -23.51 -33.40 -0.71
N ILE A 681 -22.55 -33.74 -1.58
CA ILE A 681 -22.52 -35.04 -2.24
C ILE A 681 -22.39 -36.17 -1.21
N ASN A 682 -21.57 -36.00 -0.17
CA ASN A 682 -21.46 -36.99 0.90
C ASN A 682 -22.78 -37.15 1.68
N VAL A 683 -23.55 -36.08 1.90
CA VAL A 683 -24.90 -36.15 2.50
C VAL A 683 -25.83 -36.96 1.60
N LEU A 684 -25.86 -36.69 0.30
CA LEU A 684 -26.72 -37.41 -0.64
C LEU A 684 -26.32 -38.89 -0.77
N LYS A 685 -25.01 -39.21 -0.80
CA LYS A 685 -24.48 -40.58 -0.78
C LYS A 685 -24.90 -41.31 0.50
N GLY A 686 -24.69 -40.71 1.67
CA GLY A 686 -25.10 -41.30 2.95
C GLY A 686 -26.61 -41.49 3.08
N ASN A 687 -27.39 -40.66 2.37
CA ASN A 687 -28.84 -40.81 2.31
C ASN A 687 -29.33 -41.85 1.28
N GLY A 688 -28.45 -42.39 0.42
CA GLY A 688 -28.82 -43.33 -0.64
C GLY A 688 -29.58 -42.67 -1.80
N LEU A 689 -29.45 -41.35 -1.96
CA LEU A 689 -30.25 -40.56 -2.90
C LEU A 689 -29.60 -40.42 -4.30
N LEU A 690 -28.32 -40.76 -4.44
CA LEU A 690 -27.61 -40.70 -5.72
C LEU A 690 -27.70 -42.04 -6.44
N LYS A 691 -28.18 -41.99 -7.69
CA LYS A 691 -28.34 -43.16 -8.57
C LYS A 691 -27.02 -43.67 -9.17
N ALA A 692 -26.02 -42.81 -9.26
CA ALA A 692 -24.72 -43.11 -9.89
C ALA A 692 -23.58 -42.54 -9.04
N ASP A 693 -22.41 -43.18 -9.13
CA ASP A 693 -21.20 -42.59 -8.57
C ASP A 693 -20.67 -41.48 -9.49
N TYR A 694 -20.56 -40.28 -8.95
CA TYR A 694 -20.15 -39.10 -9.70
C TYR A 694 -18.69 -38.78 -9.39
N ASP A 695 -17.89 -38.68 -10.44
CA ASP A 695 -16.50 -38.24 -10.37
C ASP A 695 -16.38 -36.82 -9.77
N PHE A 696 -15.41 -36.65 -8.86
CA PHE A 696 -15.26 -35.39 -8.11
C PHE A 696 -14.96 -34.19 -9.00
N TYR A 697 -14.25 -34.39 -10.11
CA TYR A 697 -13.97 -33.30 -11.03
C TYR A 697 -15.23 -32.84 -11.75
N ASN A 698 -16.07 -33.77 -12.20
CA ASN A 698 -17.33 -33.45 -12.85
C ASN A 698 -18.25 -32.66 -11.91
N ILE A 699 -18.34 -33.06 -10.64
CA ILE A 699 -19.06 -32.34 -9.60
C ILE A 699 -18.49 -30.91 -9.41
N SER A 700 -17.17 -30.76 -9.46
CA SER A 700 -16.49 -29.49 -9.17
C SER A 700 -16.59 -28.46 -10.30
N VAL A 701 -16.60 -28.92 -11.57
CA VAL A 701 -16.49 -28.05 -12.75
C VAL A 701 -17.84 -27.50 -13.20
N ILE A 702 -18.92 -28.25 -13.08
CA ILE A 702 -20.25 -27.81 -13.56
C ILE A 702 -20.66 -26.47 -12.96
N SER A 703 -21.48 -25.70 -13.69
CA SER A 703 -21.91 -24.37 -13.27
C SER A 703 -22.67 -24.42 -11.94
N ASN A 704 -22.89 -23.27 -11.30
CA ASN A 704 -23.67 -23.26 -10.06
C ASN A 704 -25.13 -23.62 -10.33
N ASP A 705 -25.68 -23.14 -11.44
CA ASP A 705 -27.08 -23.38 -11.80
C ASP A 705 -27.31 -24.86 -12.11
N ASP A 706 -26.48 -25.46 -12.98
CA ASP A 706 -26.55 -26.90 -13.28
C ASP A 706 -26.34 -27.76 -12.02
N PHE A 707 -25.46 -27.32 -11.12
CA PHE A 707 -25.23 -28.03 -9.87
C PHE A 707 -26.46 -27.99 -8.96
N MET A 708 -27.13 -26.83 -8.88
CA MET A 708 -28.36 -26.67 -8.10
C MET A 708 -29.48 -27.53 -8.65
N GLU A 709 -29.72 -27.48 -9.96
CA GLU A 709 -30.75 -28.27 -10.64
C GLU A 709 -30.51 -29.77 -10.50
N LYS A 710 -29.25 -30.21 -10.57
CA LYS A 710 -28.91 -31.64 -10.55
C LYS A 710 -28.79 -32.24 -9.16
N PHE A 711 -28.26 -31.49 -8.19
CA PHE A 711 -27.85 -32.05 -6.89
C PHE A 711 -28.53 -31.38 -5.68
N VAL A 712 -29.26 -30.28 -5.86
CA VAL A 712 -29.94 -29.61 -4.74
C VAL A 712 -31.45 -29.70 -4.89
N GLN A 713 -32.02 -29.10 -5.94
CA GLN A 713 -33.46 -29.02 -6.18
C GLN A 713 -34.20 -30.36 -6.09
N PRO A 714 -33.71 -31.46 -6.68
CA PRO A 714 -34.42 -32.75 -6.65
C PRO A 714 -34.52 -33.37 -5.26
N TYR A 715 -33.74 -32.87 -4.29
CA TYR A 715 -33.59 -33.46 -2.97
C TYR A 715 -33.99 -32.52 -1.83
N VAL A 716 -34.51 -31.32 -2.14
CA VAL A 716 -34.94 -30.35 -1.11
C VAL A 716 -36.10 -30.90 -0.27
N GLU A 717 -37.02 -31.62 -0.91
CA GLU A 717 -38.16 -32.27 -0.22
C GLU A 717 -37.71 -33.50 0.57
N SER A 718 -36.78 -34.29 0.03
CA SER A 718 -36.26 -35.50 0.69
C SER A 718 -35.32 -35.20 1.87
N VAL A 719 -34.64 -34.05 1.86
CA VAL A 719 -33.73 -33.63 2.92
C VAL A 719 -34.07 -32.20 3.37
N PRO A 720 -34.91 -32.04 4.41
CA PRO A 720 -35.34 -30.73 4.88
C PRO A 720 -34.15 -29.83 5.24
N GLY A 721 -34.14 -28.61 4.69
CA GLY A 721 -33.09 -27.61 4.93
C GLY A 721 -31.82 -27.78 4.09
N LEU A 722 -31.77 -28.74 3.15
CA LEU A 722 -30.60 -28.97 2.27
C LEU A 722 -30.23 -27.74 1.43
N GLY A 723 -31.23 -27.09 0.81
CA GLY A 723 -31.03 -25.92 -0.04
C GLY A 723 -30.43 -24.74 0.73
N ASP A 724 -31.00 -24.41 1.88
CA ASP A 724 -30.51 -23.32 2.74
C ASP A 724 -29.12 -23.61 3.31
N ALA A 725 -28.87 -24.86 3.74
CA ALA A 725 -27.57 -25.29 4.22
C ALA A 725 -26.49 -25.19 3.13
N TYR A 726 -26.81 -25.56 1.88
CA TYR A 726 -25.90 -25.43 0.75
C TYR A 726 -25.63 -23.96 0.40
N ALA A 727 -26.68 -23.15 0.26
CA ALA A 727 -26.56 -21.73 -0.04
C ALA A 727 -25.71 -20.99 1.00
N SER A 728 -25.94 -21.27 2.29
CA SER A 728 -25.14 -20.77 3.41
C SER A 728 -23.68 -21.22 3.33
N SER A 729 -23.44 -22.48 2.95
CA SER A 729 -22.09 -23.05 2.79
C SER A 729 -21.28 -22.36 1.70
N CYS A 730 -21.89 -22.04 0.56
CA CYS A 730 -21.23 -21.34 -0.54
C CYS A 730 -20.76 -19.92 -0.18
N THR A 731 -21.31 -19.32 0.89
CA THR A 731 -20.88 -18.01 1.41
C THR A 731 -19.77 -18.10 2.48
N GLY A 732 -19.33 -19.32 2.83
CA GLY A 732 -18.25 -19.57 3.80
C GLY A 732 -18.71 -19.78 5.24
N CYS A 733 -20.03 -19.80 5.52
CA CYS A 733 -20.57 -19.87 6.89
C CYS A 733 -21.45 -21.11 7.19
N GLY A 734 -21.75 -21.97 6.21
CA GLY A 734 -22.76 -23.03 6.36
C GLY A 734 -22.29 -24.48 6.38
N VAL A 735 -20.98 -24.77 6.21
CA VAL A 735 -20.51 -26.17 6.01
C VAL A 735 -20.85 -27.08 7.19
N HIS A 736 -20.89 -26.54 8.41
CA HIS A 736 -21.33 -27.29 9.60
C HIS A 736 -22.79 -27.75 9.50
N GLN A 737 -23.67 -26.98 8.86
CA GLN A 737 -25.09 -27.35 8.67
C GLN A 737 -25.22 -28.53 7.71
N LEU A 738 -24.46 -28.56 6.61
CA LEU A 738 -24.39 -29.73 5.73
C LEU A 738 -23.85 -30.96 6.46
N LYS A 739 -22.79 -30.81 7.27
CA LYS A 739 -22.24 -31.91 8.06
C LYS A 739 -23.22 -32.44 9.13
N LEU A 740 -24.09 -31.57 9.67
CA LEU A 740 -25.13 -31.97 10.63
C LEU A 740 -26.23 -32.81 9.96
N LEU A 741 -26.60 -32.49 8.71
CA LEU A 741 -27.56 -33.26 7.94
C LEU A 741 -27.07 -34.70 7.65
N SER A 742 -25.75 -34.90 7.54
CA SER A 742 -25.15 -36.24 7.40
C SER A 742 -25.24 -37.09 8.68
N LYS A 743 -25.33 -36.48 9.87
CA LYS A 743 -25.30 -37.21 11.16
C LYS A 743 -26.67 -37.65 11.66
N ARG A 744 -27.77 -37.19 11.06
CA ARG A 744 -29.13 -37.55 11.52
C ARG A 744 -29.53 -39.01 11.27
N LYS A 745 -28.75 -39.78 10.50
CA LYS A 745 -29.01 -41.21 10.24
C LYS A 745 -28.49 -42.18 11.31
N THR A 746 -27.68 -41.76 12.28
CA THR A 746 -27.20 -42.69 13.34
C THR A 746 -28.11 -42.76 14.58
N LYS A 747 -29.32 -42.22 14.50
CA LYS A 747 -30.38 -42.39 15.51
C LYS A 747 -31.73 -42.63 14.83
N CYS A 748 -31.94 -43.83 14.31
CA CYS A 748 -33.24 -44.49 14.21
C CYS A 748 -32.98 -45.97 14.39
#